data_AF-A0A397HVQ8-F1
#
_entry.id   AF-A0A397HVQ8-F1
#
_cell.length_a   1.000
_cell.length_b   1.000
_cell.length_c   1.000
_cell.angle_alpha   90.00
_cell.angle_beta   90.00
_cell.angle_gamma   90.00
#
_symmetry.space_group_name_H-M   'P 1'
#
loop_
_entity.id
_entity.type
_entity.pdbx_description
1 polymer ?
#
loop_
_entity_poly.entity_id
_entity_poly.type
_entity_poly.pdbx_seq_one_letter_code
_entity_poly.pdbx_strand_id
1 'polypeptide(L)'
;MVHAVLPPTLSSRKDSRFSHSSNGDYRTIPVSSTSHPDNPVPEEPRVRSLSITDTSFDGSSPTQETEGSTDSDTPSTPLTPLDEEQPDSHERRKSSAESGNGQQRRASTVLISQNSEDMRRVLESVGTAGTQKVQPLCCGGGCCRSQPLTKIRGPVPGADAVTAPDNEAFRKLNLNIDYLTLDSELTNIVPIPEKTVSFSPVPASALDLKLGPPDHPPTFVQPHPPYNVYRAPLHHARELTKPGAEKRTFHFDIDVTDYPAESGNVDFVVGGAIGVCPKNKEEEVDDIFNLLGIPKSIRDKKITLHTTKGRWPTIWGDDQPRDLITTRRELLSWCSDIQSYPPTKPLFRLLAEYATEPNEKKILMFLSSAQGQGAFCDLRTGSYITVSQLLHAFPSSQPPLDHLLSVLNTLMPRFYSLSQDPQISCQRKDTKCRKLVEIAVSVAESEDWKGGLRTGVGSGYLERLAKQAIDAEQKGIDPGRLNLHVPMFRGLMANPLAKRFASDGPMLLIGAGVGIAPFRGFVQRRLQSANCANKVWVLQGIRDSLLDELYSGEWGVEEDKVRTVVQSRRGESKYVQEEVRHQADLVWFVINALDGRVFVCGSGKGMGEGVEAALVDVAIAKGNLNREEAELFWQNKKEAGQYIAETW
;
A
#
# COMPACT_ATOMS: atom_id res chain seq x y z
N MET A 1 56.88 27.92 -2.87
CA MET A 1 57.89 27.56 -1.85
C MET A 1 57.10 26.91 -0.72
N VAL A 2 57.09 25.59 -0.54
CA VAL A 2 58.23 24.70 -0.23
C VAL A 2 58.88 25.11 1.08
N HIS A 3 58.52 24.43 2.18
CA HIS A 3 59.42 23.42 2.75
C HIS A 3 58.64 22.45 3.67
N ALA A 4 59.02 21.17 3.61
CA ALA A 4 58.51 20.10 4.46
C ALA A 4 59.57 19.69 5.49
N VAL A 5 59.13 19.16 6.63
CA VAL A 5 59.95 18.34 7.54
C VAL A 5 59.09 17.18 8.04
N LEU A 6 59.60 15.94 7.89
CA LEU A 6 59.03 14.67 8.38
C LEU A 6 59.79 14.22 9.66
N PRO A 7 59.58 13.03 10.24
CA PRO A 7 58.63 12.78 11.33
C PRO A 7 59.31 12.11 12.56
N PRO A 8 58.54 11.61 13.55
CA PRO A 8 59.01 10.47 14.35
C PRO A 8 58.01 9.29 14.44
N THR A 9 58.44 8.16 13.86
CA THR A 9 58.40 6.79 14.41
C THR A 9 57.22 6.30 15.27
N LEU A 10 56.37 5.48 14.62
CA LEU A 10 56.02 4.09 15.00
C LEU A 10 56.05 3.67 16.48
N SER A 11 54.88 3.28 17.01
CA SER A 11 54.74 2.25 18.03
C SER A 11 53.54 1.34 17.73
N SER A 12 53.70 0.04 18.01
CA SER A 12 52.89 -1.12 17.61
C SER A 12 51.36 -0.95 17.56
N ARG A 13 50.75 -1.19 16.40
CA ARG A 13 49.38 -1.74 16.33
C ARG A 13 49.42 -3.23 16.69
N LYS A 14 48.57 -3.67 17.60
CA LYS A 14 48.25 -5.10 17.77
C LYS A 14 47.09 -5.45 16.84
N ASP A 15 47.30 -6.42 15.97
CA ASP A 15 46.22 -7.02 15.18
C ASP A 15 45.31 -7.86 16.07
N SER A 16 44.08 -7.40 16.32
CA SER A 16 43.00 -8.26 16.81
C SER A 16 42.24 -8.81 15.60
N ARG A 17 42.55 -10.03 15.21
CA ARG A 17 41.83 -10.76 14.15
C ARG A 17 40.37 -10.92 14.58
N PHE A 18 39.42 -10.41 13.78
CA PHE A 18 38.02 -10.77 13.93
C PHE A 18 37.83 -12.22 13.48
N SER A 19 37.78 -13.14 14.45
CA SER A 19 37.30 -14.51 14.22
C SER A 19 35.79 -14.49 14.01
N HIS A 20 35.31 -14.96 12.86
CA HIS A 20 33.91 -15.33 12.72
C HIS A 20 33.60 -16.49 13.68
N SER A 21 32.82 -16.19 14.73
CA SER A 21 32.17 -17.20 15.55
C SER A 21 30.84 -17.57 14.92
N SER A 22 30.74 -18.80 14.43
CA SER A 22 29.48 -19.40 13.97
C SER A 22 28.88 -20.23 15.09
N ASN A 23 27.99 -19.64 15.89
CA ASN A 23 26.85 -20.28 16.54
C ASN A 23 26.00 -19.21 17.26
N GLY A 24 24.73 -19.53 17.53
CA GLY A 24 23.70 -18.53 17.81
C GLY A 24 23.76 -17.88 19.19
N ASP A 25 23.96 -16.56 19.21
CA ASP A 25 23.57 -15.70 20.33
C ASP A 25 22.17 -15.15 20.07
N TYR A 26 21.17 -15.68 20.79
CA TYR A 26 19.87 -15.03 20.91
C TYR A 26 20.10 -13.68 21.60
N ARG A 27 19.76 -12.56 20.94
CA ARG A 27 19.79 -11.23 21.58
C ARG A 27 18.86 -11.26 22.79
N THR A 28 19.46 -11.26 23.98
CA THR A 28 18.72 -11.30 25.25
C THR A 28 17.74 -10.15 25.33
N ILE A 29 16.48 -10.47 25.63
CA ILE A 29 15.46 -9.46 25.91
C ILE A 29 15.93 -8.64 27.12
N PRO A 30 15.92 -7.29 27.04
CA PRO A 30 16.29 -6.45 28.17
C PRO A 30 15.42 -6.75 29.39
N VAL A 31 16.06 -6.90 30.55
CA VAL A 31 15.36 -7.01 31.84
C VAL A 31 14.84 -5.61 32.18
N SER A 32 13.52 -5.44 32.22
CA SER A 32 12.90 -4.15 32.55
C SER A 32 12.72 -4.01 34.07
N SER A 33 12.36 -2.82 34.56
CA SER A 33 12.02 -2.60 35.98
C SER A 33 10.77 -3.36 36.47
N THR A 34 9.98 -3.94 35.55
CA THR A 34 8.83 -4.81 35.86
C THR A 34 9.12 -6.30 35.62
N SER A 35 10.32 -6.67 35.15
CA SER A 35 10.71 -8.05 34.95
C SER A 35 11.16 -8.70 36.27
N HIS A 36 10.37 -9.63 36.80
CA HIS A 36 10.79 -10.50 37.91
C HIS A 36 11.31 -11.83 37.35
N PRO A 37 12.47 -12.36 37.79
CA PRO A 37 13.08 -13.57 37.22
C PRO A 37 12.18 -14.81 37.28
N ASP A 38 11.32 -14.89 38.29
CA ASP A 38 10.44 -16.06 38.54
C ASP A 38 8.93 -15.80 38.27
N ASN A 39 8.53 -14.68 37.65
CA ASN A 39 7.10 -14.40 37.37
C ASN A 39 6.83 -14.06 35.88
N PRO A 40 6.24 -14.99 35.10
CA PRO A 40 5.89 -14.77 33.69
C PRO A 40 4.45 -14.23 33.45
N VAL A 41 3.74 -13.76 34.48
CA VAL A 41 2.28 -13.52 34.48
C VAL A 41 1.95 -12.11 35.05
N PRO A 42 0.90 -11.41 34.55
CA PRO A 42 0.91 -9.95 34.46
C PRO A 42 0.59 -9.18 35.76
N GLU A 43 1.51 -8.31 36.19
CA GLU A 43 1.16 -7.07 36.90
C GLU A 43 0.90 -5.96 35.87
N GLU A 44 -0.05 -5.05 36.14
CA GLU A 44 -0.19 -3.81 35.37
C GLU A 44 1.09 -2.97 35.52
N PRO A 45 1.73 -2.51 34.43
CA PRO A 45 2.99 -1.78 34.52
C PRO A 45 2.78 -0.51 35.33
N ARG A 46 3.46 -0.41 36.49
CA ARG A 46 3.26 0.66 37.46
C ARG A 46 3.62 2.02 36.86
N VAL A 47 2.61 2.73 36.36
CA VAL A 47 2.69 4.16 36.06
C VAL A 47 3.15 4.86 37.34
N ARG A 48 4.10 5.80 37.23
CA ARG A 48 4.62 6.56 38.39
C ARG A 48 3.47 7.28 39.11
N SER A 49 3.02 6.73 40.23
CA SER A 49 2.05 7.40 41.10
C SER A 49 2.75 8.49 41.91
N LEU A 50 2.21 9.71 41.85
CA LEU A 50 2.57 10.75 42.80
C LEU A 50 1.76 10.54 44.07
N SER A 51 2.44 10.48 45.21
CA SER A 51 1.81 10.45 46.52
C SER A 51 1.09 11.78 46.78
N ILE A 52 -0.24 11.77 46.76
CA ILE A 52 -1.03 12.85 47.34
C ILE A 52 -0.94 12.69 48.86
N THR A 53 -0.36 13.69 49.53
CA THR A 53 -0.42 13.81 50.99
C THR A 53 -1.80 14.34 51.37
N ASP A 54 -2.69 13.44 51.80
CA ASP A 54 -4.03 13.84 52.25
C ASP A 54 -3.95 14.66 53.55
N THR A 55 -4.34 15.93 53.44
CA THR A 55 -4.74 16.73 54.59
C THR A 55 -6.10 16.27 55.09
N SER A 56 -6.12 15.81 56.34
CA SER A 56 -7.29 15.35 57.10
C SER A 56 -8.52 16.27 57.01
N PHE A 57 -9.71 15.67 56.83
CA PHE A 57 -10.97 16.25 57.31
C PHE A 57 -11.93 15.15 57.78
N ASP A 58 -12.44 15.29 59.01
CA ASP A 58 -13.40 14.36 59.63
C ASP A 58 -14.80 14.43 58.99
N GLY A 59 -15.50 13.29 58.97
CA GLY A 59 -16.88 13.18 58.49
C GLY A 59 -17.50 11.82 58.82
N SER A 60 -18.23 11.75 59.93
CA SER A 60 -18.76 10.53 60.54
C SER A 60 -19.91 9.83 59.78
N SER A 61 -19.91 8.50 59.82
CA SER A 61 -21.02 7.62 59.40
C SER A 61 -22.29 7.79 60.26
N PRO A 62 -23.42 7.22 59.82
CA PRO A 62 -24.02 6.19 60.68
C PRO A 62 -24.37 4.88 59.95
N THR A 63 -24.38 3.81 60.75
CA THR A 63 -24.71 2.42 60.41
C THR A 63 -26.21 2.13 60.49
N GLN A 64 -26.66 1.09 59.78
CA GLN A 64 -27.79 0.27 60.23
C GLN A 64 -27.64 -1.19 59.76
N GLU A 65 -27.83 -2.13 60.69
CA GLU A 65 -27.72 -3.59 60.53
C GLU A 65 -29.09 -4.26 60.71
N THR A 66 -29.31 -5.44 60.11
CA THR A 66 -30.00 -6.67 60.63
C THR A 66 -30.24 -7.69 59.48
N GLU A 67 -29.75 -8.94 59.55
CA GLU A 67 -30.45 -10.21 59.90
C GLU A 67 -31.72 -10.54 59.06
N GLY A 68 -31.99 -11.74 58.50
CA GLY A 68 -31.33 -13.08 58.40
C GLY A 68 -32.05 -13.90 57.27
N SER A 69 -31.91 -15.22 57.03
CA SER A 69 -31.16 -16.37 57.61
C SER A 69 -30.96 -17.48 56.53
N THR A 70 -30.74 -18.76 56.88
CA THR A 70 -30.55 -19.92 55.96
C THR A 70 -31.81 -20.79 55.76
N ASP A 71 -31.91 -21.50 54.61
CA ASP A 71 -31.89 -22.99 54.52
C ASP A 71 -32.02 -23.52 53.07
N SER A 72 -31.83 -24.83 52.86
CA SER A 72 -31.55 -25.50 51.58
C SER A 72 -32.76 -26.16 50.89
N ASP A 73 -32.66 -26.40 49.57
CA ASP A 73 -32.66 -27.78 48.98
C ASP A 73 -32.69 -27.80 47.43
N THR A 74 -31.99 -28.80 46.86
CA THR A 74 -32.03 -29.19 45.42
C THR A 74 -33.08 -30.27 45.15
N PRO A 75 -33.53 -30.44 43.89
CA PRO A 75 -33.14 -31.68 43.19
C PRO A 75 -32.92 -31.59 41.65
N SER A 76 -31.80 -32.19 41.23
CA SER A 76 -31.62 -33.22 40.18
C SER A 76 -32.25 -33.16 38.76
N THR A 77 -31.38 -33.39 37.77
CA THR A 77 -31.54 -33.69 36.32
C THR A 77 -32.13 -35.08 36.00
N PRO A 78 -32.57 -35.38 34.75
CA PRO A 78 -31.72 -36.04 33.70
C PRO A 78 -31.93 -35.49 32.25
N LEU A 79 -30.92 -35.35 31.36
CA LEU A 79 -30.24 -36.32 30.44
C LEU A 79 -31.05 -36.82 29.20
N THR A 80 -30.61 -36.36 28.00
CA THR A 80 -30.29 -37.05 26.68
C THR A 80 -30.97 -38.39 26.25
N PRO A 81 -31.03 -38.83 24.94
CA PRO A 81 -30.01 -38.67 23.87
C PRO A 81 -30.43 -38.62 22.35
N LEU A 82 -29.42 -38.29 21.51
CA LEU A 82 -28.97 -38.81 20.17
C LEU A 82 -29.88 -39.11 18.94
N ASP A 83 -29.34 -38.68 17.79
CA ASP A 83 -29.32 -39.20 16.39
C ASP A 83 -30.37 -40.21 15.86
N GLU A 84 -30.87 -39.98 14.62
CA GLU A 84 -30.65 -40.88 13.44
C GLU A 84 -31.25 -40.34 12.11
N GLU A 85 -30.45 -40.49 11.04
CA GLU A 85 -30.73 -40.80 9.61
C GLU A 85 -31.80 -40.09 8.71
N GLN A 86 -31.55 -40.23 7.40
CA GLN A 86 -32.30 -39.69 6.27
C GLN A 86 -33.50 -40.58 5.85
N PRO A 87 -34.37 -40.09 4.96
CA PRO A 87 -35.03 -40.95 3.99
C PRO A 87 -34.66 -40.60 2.54
N ASP A 88 -34.31 -41.64 1.79
CA ASP A 88 -34.07 -41.64 0.36
C ASP A 88 -35.41 -41.76 -0.41
N SER A 89 -35.54 -41.12 -1.58
CA SER A 89 -36.64 -41.44 -2.51
C SER A 89 -36.23 -41.18 -3.96
N HIS A 90 -35.95 -42.26 -4.69
CA HIS A 90 -35.68 -42.24 -6.13
C HIS A 90 -36.94 -41.96 -6.96
N GLU A 91 -36.83 -41.02 -7.92
CA GLU A 91 -37.44 -41.21 -9.24
C GLU A 91 -36.40 -41.01 -10.36
N ARG A 92 -36.34 -41.96 -11.29
CA ARG A 92 -35.48 -41.91 -12.48
C ARG A 92 -36.26 -41.35 -13.66
N ARG A 93 -35.70 -40.37 -14.38
CA ARG A 93 -35.84 -40.28 -15.85
C ARG A 93 -34.59 -39.68 -16.50
N LYS A 94 -34.28 -40.18 -17.70
CA LYS A 94 -33.00 -40.00 -18.41
C LYS A 94 -32.97 -38.72 -19.23
N SER A 95 -31.82 -38.03 -19.31
CA SER A 95 -31.35 -37.45 -20.56
C SER A 95 -29.82 -37.23 -20.58
N SER A 96 -29.23 -37.56 -21.73
CA SER A 96 -27.92 -37.15 -22.30
C SER A 96 -26.86 -36.46 -21.42
N ALA A 97 -25.66 -37.03 -21.43
CA ALA A 97 -24.44 -36.36 -20.98
C ALA A 97 -23.96 -35.32 -22.01
N GLU A 98 -23.65 -34.11 -21.53
CA GLU A 98 -22.68 -33.21 -22.16
C GLU A 98 -21.68 -32.73 -21.09
N SER A 99 -20.39 -32.81 -21.42
CA SER A 99 -19.28 -32.56 -20.51
C SER A 99 -18.95 -31.07 -20.42
N GLY A 100 -19.60 -30.35 -19.50
CA GLY A 100 -19.26 -28.97 -19.15
C GLY A 100 -18.27 -28.87 -17.99
N ASN A 101 -16.98 -28.63 -18.27
CA ASN A 101 -15.97 -28.39 -17.24
C ASN A 101 -16.22 -27.02 -16.56
N GLY A 102 -16.89 -27.03 -15.41
CA GLY A 102 -17.12 -25.84 -14.59
C GLY A 102 -15.84 -25.31 -13.95
N GLN A 103 -15.13 -24.39 -14.63
CA GLN A 103 -14.02 -23.66 -14.03
C GLN A 103 -14.51 -22.77 -12.88
N GLN A 104 -14.01 -23.03 -11.67
CA GLN A 104 -14.23 -22.16 -10.51
C GLN A 104 -13.72 -20.74 -10.80
N ARG A 105 -14.59 -19.75 -10.61
CA ARG A 105 -14.24 -18.34 -10.67
C ARG A 105 -13.29 -17.99 -9.51
N ARG A 106 -12.00 -17.83 -9.79
CA ARG A 106 -11.06 -17.11 -8.91
C ARG A 106 -10.66 -15.79 -9.56
N ALA A 107 -11.14 -14.68 -9.00
CA ALA A 107 -10.56 -13.37 -9.27
C ALA A 107 -9.18 -13.33 -8.59
N SER A 108 -8.13 -13.65 -9.36
CA SER A 108 -6.75 -13.65 -8.88
C SER A 108 -6.21 -12.23 -8.78
N THR A 109 -6.55 -11.52 -7.70
CA THR A 109 -5.90 -10.25 -7.31
C THR A 109 -4.56 -10.51 -6.62
N VAL A 110 -3.71 -11.35 -7.22
CA VAL A 110 -2.33 -11.51 -6.76
C VAL A 110 -1.56 -10.26 -7.17
N LEU A 111 -1.23 -9.43 -6.18
CA LEU A 111 -0.38 -8.27 -6.37
C LEU A 111 1.08 -8.76 -6.48
N ILE A 112 1.65 -8.77 -7.68
CA ILE A 112 2.87 -9.53 -8.00
C ILE A 112 4.16 -8.87 -7.46
N SER A 113 4.16 -7.55 -7.22
CA SER A 113 5.18 -6.80 -6.47
C SER A 113 4.64 -5.42 -6.11
N GLN A 114 5.03 -4.85 -4.97
CA GLN A 114 4.56 -3.50 -4.55
C GLN A 114 5.48 -2.39 -5.09
N ASN A 115 6.78 -2.66 -5.18
CA ASN A 115 7.78 -1.72 -5.67
C ASN A 115 8.95 -2.45 -6.41
N SER A 116 9.86 -1.67 -6.97
CA SER A 116 11.04 -2.17 -7.70
C SER A 116 12.12 -2.78 -6.81
N GLU A 117 12.23 -2.38 -5.53
CA GLU A 117 13.13 -3.01 -4.57
C GLU A 117 12.69 -4.43 -4.20
N ASP A 118 11.41 -4.79 -4.38
CA ASP A 118 10.91 -6.15 -4.17
C ASP A 118 11.46 -7.09 -5.24
N MET A 119 11.30 -6.72 -6.51
CA MET A 119 11.92 -7.41 -7.65
C MET A 119 13.43 -7.53 -7.47
N ARG A 120 14.10 -6.44 -7.08
CA ARG A 120 15.54 -6.42 -6.87
C ARG A 120 16.01 -7.38 -5.76
N ARG A 121 15.34 -7.41 -4.60
CA ARG A 121 15.71 -8.35 -3.51
C ARG A 121 15.29 -9.79 -3.76
N VAL A 122 14.25 -10.07 -4.55
CA VAL A 122 13.97 -11.43 -5.02
C VAL A 122 15.08 -11.94 -5.95
N LEU A 123 15.72 -11.06 -6.72
CA LEU A 123 16.86 -11.40 -7.56
C LEU A 123 18.19 -11.48 -6.78
N GLU A 124 18.38 -10.68 -5.73
CA GLU A 124 19.60 -10.66 -4.89
C GLU A 124 19.60 -11.75 -3.80
N SER A 125 18.45 -12.08 -3.18
CA SER A 125 18.36 -13.12 -2.14
C SER A 125 18.41 -14.55 -2.70
N VAL A 126 18.07 -14.71 -3.98
CA VAL A 126 18.07 -15.99 -4.68
C VAL A 126 19.37 -16.11 -5.47
N GLY A 127 20.40 -16.63 -4.79
CA GLY A 127 21.64 -17.03 -5.43
C GLY A 127 21.40 -18.00 -6.60
N THR A 128 22.43 -18.22 -7.42
CA THR A 128 22.41 -18.84 -8.77
C THR A 128 21.69 -20.18 -8.95
N ALA A 129 21.21 -20.83 -7.88
CA ALA A 129 20.49 -22.11 -7.88
C ALA A 129 18.95 -22.02 -7.75
N GLY A 130 18.34 -20.87 -7.43
CA GLY A 130 16.91 -20.80 -7.09
C GLY A 130 15.91 -20.56 -8.24
N THR A 131 16.27 -20.93 -9.48
CA THR A 131 15.43 -20.71 -10.67
C THR A 131 14.09 -21.46 -10.68
N GLN A 132 13.87 -22.44 -9.80
CA GLN A 132 12.64 -23.24 -9.76
C GLN A 132 11.43 -22.57 -9.07
N LYS A 133 11.61 -21.64 -8.11
CA LYS A 133 10.47 -20.98 -7.43
C LYS A 133 10.06 -19.62 -8.04
N VAL A 134 10.86 -19.06 -8.95
CA VAL A 134 10.58 -17.77 -9.61
C VAL A 134 9.77 -17.94 -10.93
N GLN A 135 9.60 -19.17 -11.41
CA GLN A 135 8.98 -19.47 -12.72
C GLN A 135 7.62 -18.81 -13.00
N PRO A 136 6.66 -18.73 -12.05
CA PRO A 136 5.35 -18.11 -12.32
C PRO A 136 5.37 -16.56 -12.24
N LEU A 137 6.26 -15.98 -11.43
CA LEU A 137 6.11 -14.61 -10.94
C LEU A 137 6.73 -13.53 -11.83
N CYS A 138 7.73 -13.87 -12.66
CA CYS A 138 8.52 -12.85 -13.38
C CYS A 138 8.29 -12.82 -14.91
N CYS A 139 8.22 -13.98 -15.59
CA CYS A 139 8.56 -14.07 -17.02
C CYS A 139 7.73 -15.05 -17.87
N GLY A 140 6.49 -15.40 -17.49
CA GLY A 140 5.58 -16.17 -18.36
C GLY A 140 6.13 -17.51 -18.90
N GLY A 141 6.99 -18.19 -18.13
CA GLY A 141 7.55 -19.51 -18.49
C GLY A 141 8.91 -19.54 -19.19
N GLY A 142 9.55 -18.40 -19.50
CA GLY A 142 10.80 -18.37 -20.29
C GLY A 142 12.13 -18.14 -19.54
N CYS A 143 12.11 -17.90 -18.22
CA CYS A 143 13.18 -17.16 -17.53
C CYS A 143 14.59 -17.81 -17.51
N CYS A 144 14.69 -19.14 -17.60
CA CYS A 144 15.91 -19.88 -17.21
C CYS A 144 16.95 -20.07 -18.33
N ARG A 145 16.77 -19.41 -19.50
CA ARG A 145 17.73 -19.44 -20.61
C ARG A 145 17.89 -18.04 -21.21
N SER A 146 18.68 -17.20 -20.54
CA SER A 146 19.24 -16.01 -21.19
C SER A 146 20.02 -16.47 -22.43
N GLN A 147 19.68 -15.92 -23.59
CA GLN A 147 20.43 -16.12 -24.83
C GLN A 147 21.23 -14.85 -25.09
N PRO A 148 22.40 -14.65 -24.43
CA PRO A 148 23.18 -13.44 -24.64
C PRO A 148 23.53 -13.29 -26.12
N LEU A 149 23.58 -12.05 -26.61
CA LEU A 149 24.07 -11.75 -27.94
C LEU A 149 25.49 -12.34 -28.09
N THR A 150 25.69 -13.15 -29.12
CA THR A 150 26.96 -13.84 -29.34
C THR A 150 28.06 -12.81 -29.60
N LYS A 151 29.11 -12.81 -28.76
CA LYS A 151 30.29 -11.96 -29.01
C LYS A 151 30.95 -12.35 -30.33
N ILE A 152 30.72 -11.58 -31.38
CA ILE A 152 31.37 -11.75 -32.67
C ILE A 152 32.88 -11.54 -32.46
N ARG A 153 33.68 -12.57 -32.75
CA ARG A 153 35.14 -12.52 -32.57
C ARG A 153 35.80 -11.89 -33.80
N GLY A 154 36.24 -10.66 -33.64
CA GLY A 154 37.03 -9.92 -34.64
C GLY A 154 36.32 -8.65 -35.11
N PRO A 155 37.07 -7.68 -35.66
CA PRO A 155 36.46 -6.53 -36.32
C PRO A 155 35.76 -7.02 -37.59
N VAL A 156 34.43 -7.02 -37.61
CA VAL A 156 33.66 -7.19 -38.85
C VAL A 156 33.71 -5.85 -39.59
N PRO A 157 34.36 -5.75 -40.76
CA PRO A 157 34.29 -4.53 -41.56
C PRO A 157 32.86 -4.43 -42.12
N GLY A 158 32.11 -3.43 -41.66
CA GLY A 158 30.70 -3.26 -42.06
C GLY A 158 29.67 -3.96 -41.16
N ALA A 159 29.95 -4.20 -39.88
CA ALA A 159 28.87 -4.47 -38.93
C ALA A 159 28.09 -3.17 -38.64
N ASP A 160 26.82 -3.14 -39.05
CA ASP A 160 25.90 -2.04 -38.76
C ASP A 160 25.53 -2.06 -37.26
N ALA A 161 26.40 -1.46 -36.44
CA ALA A 161 26.20 -1.30 -35.01
C ALA A 161 24.96 -0.44 -34.74
N VAL A 162 24.11 -0.88 -33.80
CA VAL A 162 22.90 -0.12 -33.47
C VAL A 162 23.28 1.19 -32.79
N THR A 163 22.89 2.31 -33.40
CA THR A 163 23.10 3.64 -32.84
C THR A 163 21.99 3.96 -31.85
N ALA A 164 22.35 4.26 -30.60
CA ALA A 164 21.41 4.70 -29.58
C ALA A 164 20.75 6.05 -29.95
N PRO A 165 19.46 6.25 -29.67
CA PRO A 165 18.83 7.57 -29.75
C PRO A 165 19.55 8.59 -28.84
N ASP A 166 20.02 9.70 -29.42
CA ASP A 166 20.67 10.77 -28.65
C ASP A 166 19.63 11.70 -28.00
N ASN A 167 18.98 11.19 -26.95
CA ASN A 167 18.08 11.95 -26.10
C ASN A 167 18.25 11.55 -24.63
N GLU A 168 17.82 12.43 -23.71
CA GLU A 168 17.99 12.17 -22.28
C GLU A 168 17.11 11.01 -21.78
N ALA A 169 15.87 10.89 -22.28
CA ALA A 169 14.94 9.84 -21.88
C ALA A 169 15.52 8.43 -22.11
N PHE A 170 16.16 8.21 -23.27
CA PHE A 170 16.86 6.97 -23.63
C PHE A 170 18.10 6.76 -22.77
N ARG A 171 18.97 7.78 -22.62
CA ARG A 171 20.16 7.69 -21.76
C ARG A 171 19.80 7.28 -20.32
N LYS A 172 18.68 7.80 -19.78
CA LYS A 172 18.15 7.43 -18.45
C LYS A 172 17.60 6.01 -18.34
N LEU A 173 17.38 5.30 -19.45
CA LEU A 173 17.03 3.86 -19.42
C LEU A 173 18.24 2.98 -19.04
N ASN A 174 19.47 3.49 -19.17
CA ASN A 174 20.72 2.75 -18.89
C ASN A 174 20.80 1.37 -19.57
N LEU A 175 20.27 1.27 -20.80
CA LEU A 175 20.22 0.01 -21.55
C LEU A 175 21.60 -0.41 -22.05
N ASN A 176 22.04 -1.63 -21.69
CA ASN A 176 23.17 -2.26 -22.37
C ASN A 176 22.72 -2.77 -23.75
N ILE A 177 23.26 -2.17 -24.81
CA ILE A 177 23.06 -2.57 -26.20
C ILE A 177 24.40 -2.81 -26.93
N ASP A 178 25.51 -2.94 -26.20
CA ASP A 178 26.89 -2.89 -26.73
C ASP A 178 27.20 -3.92 -27.83
N TYR A 179 26.45 -5.02 -27.86
CA TYR A 179 26.61 -6.13 -28.80
C TYR A 179 25.48 -6.22 -29.84
N LEU A 180 24.56 -5.25 -29.86
CA LEU A 180 23.41 -5.25 -30.75
C LEU A 180 23.77 -4.59 -32.09
N THR A 181 23.57 -5.33 -33.18
CA THR A 181 23.71 -4.86 -34.57
C THR A 181 22.37 -4.94 -35.30
N LEU A 182 22.20 -4.21 -36.39
CA LEU A 182 21.01 -4.32 -37.24
C LEU A 182 20.83 -5.75 -37.79
N ASP A 183 21.93 -6.47 -38.03
CA ASP A 183 21.92 -7.88 -38.47
C ASP A 183 21.67 -8.91 -37.35
N SER A 184 21.71 -8.52 -36.08
CA SER A 184 21.63 -9.47 -34.96
C SER A 184 20.34 -10.30 -35.00
N GLU A 185 20.44 -11.63 -35.07
CA GLU A 185 19.27 -12.51 -35.08
C GLU A 185 18.55 -12.46 -33.72
N LEU A 186 17.26 -12.12 -33.75
CA LEU A 186 16.40 -12.05 -32.57
C LEU A 186 15.35 -13.15 -32.64
N THR A 187 15.29 -13.99 -31.60
CA THR A 187 14.40 -15.16 -31.53
C THR A 187 13.40 -15.01 -30.39
N ASN A 188 12.28 -15.75 -30.48
CA ASN A 188 11.17 -15.69 -29.51
C ASN A 188 10.71 -14.25 -29.22
N ILE A 189 10.65 -13.43 -30.26
CA ILE A 189 10.07 -12.09 -30.18
C ILE A 189 8.58 -12.23 -29.89
N VAL A 190 8.10 -11.52 -28.87
CA VAL A 190 6.66 -11.48 -28.55
C VAL A 190 5.87 -11.06 -29.80
N PRO A 191 4.73 -11.70 -30.12
CA PRO A 191 3.91 -11.31 -31.27
C PRO A 191 3.33 -9.90 -31.07
N ILE A 192 2.94 -9.24 -32.17
CA ILE A 192 2.20 -7.97 -32.09
C ILE A 192 0.97 -8.20 -31.19
N PRO A 193 0.75 -7.36 -30.16
CA PRO A 193 -0.43 -7.51 -29.33
C PRO A 193 -1.71 -7.33 -30.15
N GLU A 194 -2.79 -7.96 -29.71
CA GLU A 194 -4.09 -7.81 -30.35
C GLU A 194 -4.65 -6.41 -30.08
N LYS A 195 -5.14 -5.75 -31.14
CA LYS A 195 -5.83 -4.47 -31.01
C LYS A 195 -7.26 -4.68 -30.51
N THR A 196 -7.41 -4.72 -29.20
CA THR A 196 -8.70 -4.94 -28.51
C THR A 196 -9.56 -3.69 -28.36
N VAL A 197 -8.99 -2.50 -28.61
CA VAL A 197 -9.62 -1.19 -28.46
C VAL A 197 -9.71 -0.49 -29.81
N SER A 198 -10.84 0.16 -30.08
CA SER A 198 -11.03 1.02 -31.26
C SER A 198 -12.01 2.16 -31.01
N PHE A 199 -11.99 3.17 -31.87
CA PHE A 199 -12.84 4.36 -31.76
C PHE A 199 -13.69 4.56 -33.01
N SER A 200 -14.95 4.95 -32.83
CA SER A 200 -15.82 5.43 -33.90
C SER A 200 -16.48 6.78 -33.54
N PRO A 201 -17.09 7.49 -34.50
CA PRO A 201 -17.91 8.67 -34.21
C PRO A 201 -19.05 8.34 -33.24
N VAL A 202 -19.48 9.34 -32.46
CA VAL A 202 -20.63 9.21 -31.56
C VAL A 202 -21.91 9.02 -32.39
N PRO A 203 -22.79 8.06 -32.08
CA PRO A 203 -24.08 7.92 -32.77
C PRO A 203 -24.94 9.17 -32.56
N ALA A 204 -25.79 9.49 -33.54
CA ALA A 204 -26.64 10.68 -33.51
C ALA A 204 -27.51 10.78 -32.24
N SER A 205 -27.96 9.64 -31.72
CA SER A 205 -28.74 9.51 -30.47
C SER A 205 -28.01 9.96 -29.20
N ALA A 206 -26.68 10.13 -29.24
CA ALA A 206 -25.88 10.44 -28.06
C ALA A 206 -25.01 11.70 -28.21
N LEU A 207 -25.25 12.51 -29.24
CA LEU A 207 -24.58 13.81 -29.42
C LEU A 207 -24.82 14.75 -28.23
N ASP A 208 -26.04 14.75 -27.69
CA ASP A 208 -26.45 15.59 -26.55
C ASP A 208 -26.09 15.00 -25.17
N LEU A 209 -25.58 13.76 -25.11
CA LEU A 209 -25.22 13.10 -23.86
C LEU A 209 -24.14 13.89 -23.11
N LYS A 210 -24.47 14.44 -21.93
CA LYS A 210 -23.49 15.16 -21.11
C LYS A 210 -22.58 14.15 -20.39
N LEU A 211 -21.28 14.36 -20.49
CA LEU A 211 -20.28 13.63 -19.70
C LEU A 211 -20.21 14.18 -18.26
N GLY A 212 -19.52 13.45 -17.39
CA GLY A 212 -19.32 13.86 -15.99
C GLY A 212 -18.43 15.10 -15.83
N PRO A 213 -18.30 15.64 -14.61
CA PRO A 213 -17.40 16.75 -14.33
C PRO A 213 -15.92 16.32 -14.46
N PRO A 214 -15.01 17.22 -14.86
CA PRO A 214 -13.63 16.88 -15.26
C PRO A 214 -12.71 16.45 -14.11
N ASP A 215 -13.17 16.58 -12.87
CA ASP A 215 -12.51 16.16 -11.63
C ASP A 215 -13.08 14.84 -11.08
N HIS A 216 -13.99 14.19 -11.80
CA HIS A 216 -14.56 12.88 -11.47
C HIS A 216 -14.30 11.87 -12.59
N PRO A 217 -14.08 10.58 -12.27
CA PRO A 217 -13.97 9.54 -13.28
C PRO A 217 -15.30 9.32 -14.06
N PRO A 218 -15.24 8.79 -15.29
CA PRO A 218 -16.43 8.43 -16.05
C PRO A 218 -17.34 7.44 -15.31
N THR A 219 -18.63 7.42 -15.63
CA THR A 219 -19.63 6.59 -14.92
C THR A 219 -19.41 5.08 -15.03
N PHE A 220 -18.65 4.60 -16.02
CA PHE A 220 -18.24 3.20 -16.14
C PHE A 220 -17.01 2.82 -15.29
N VAL A 221 -16.32 3.81 -14.71
CA VAL A 221 -15.17 3.64 -13.80
C VAL A 221 -15.70 3.72 -12.36
N GLN A 222 -16.56 2.75 -12.00
CA GLN A 222 -17.22 2.66 -10.70
C GLN A 222 -17.13 1.24 -10.13
N PRO A 223 -17.10 1.07 -8.79
CA PRO A 223 -17.12 -0.24 -8.16
C PRO A 223 -18.37 -1.06 -8.48
N HIS A 224 -18.34 -2.36 -8.20
CA HIS A 224 -19.51 -3.22 -8.40
C HIS A 224 -20.70 -2.70 -7.58
N PRO A 225 -21.95 -2.76 -8.10
CA PRO A 225 -23.14 -2.37 -7.35
C PRO A 225 -23.26 -3.10 -5.99
N PRO A 226 -23.80 -2.47 -4.94
CA PRO A 226 -24.50 -1.17 -4.92
C PRO A 226 -23.57 0.06 -4.81
N TYR A 227 -22.25 -0.15 -4.81
CA TYR A 227 -21.27 0.91 -4.55
C TYR A 227 -21.05 1.79 -5.80
N ASN A 228 -20.87 3.09 -5.59
CA ASN A 228 -20.54 4.06 -6.65
C ASN A 228 -19.32 4.89 -6.23
N VAL A 229 -18.60 5.49 -7.18
CA VAL A 229 -17.65 6.56 -6.85
C VAL A 229 -18.44 7.81 -6.49
N TYR A 230 -18.20 8.32 -5.30
CA TYR A 230 -18.77 9.55 -4.77
C TYR A 230 -17.77 10.70 -4.94
N ARG A 231 -18.27 11.85 -5.40
CA ARG A 231 -17.49 13.08 -5.57
C ARG A 231 -17.46 13.82 -4.23
N ALA A 232 -16.64 13.36 -3.28
CA ALA A 232 -16.64 13.87 -1.91
C ALA A 232 -15.99 15.26 -1.83
N PRO A 233 -16.63 16.30 -1.25
CA PRO A 233 -15.99 17.60 -1.05
C PRO A 233 -14.77 17.50 -0.11
N LEU A 234 -13.67 18.14 -0.47
CA LEU A 234 -12.53 18.31 0.43
C LEU A 234 -12.85 19.48 1.38
N HIS A 235 -12.99 19.21 2.68
CA HIS A 235 -13.30 20.25 3.65
C HIS A 235 -12.05 21.06 4.04
N HIS A 236 -10.95 20.37 4.33
CA HIS A 236 -9.68 20.95 4.78
C HIS A 236 -8.54 19.96 4.53
N ALA A 237 -7.31 20.48 4.38
CA ALA A 237 -6.10 19.67 4.31
C ALA A 237 -4.90 20.45 4.84
N ARG A 238 -3.98 19.76 5.52
CA ARG A 238 -2.76 20.33 6.11
C ARG A 238 -1.57 19.40 5.94
N GLU A 239 -0.36 19.95 5.97
CA GLU A 239 0.84 19.11 6.11
C GLU A 239 1.04 18.71 7.58
N LEU A 240 1.28 17.42 7.83
CA LEU A 240 1.62 16.87 9.16
C LEU A 240 3.13 16.89 9.42
N THR A 241 3.92 16.88 8.36
CA THR A 241 5.39 16.95 8.40
C THR A 241 5.87 18.39 8.37
N LYS A 242 7.03 18.65 8.97
CA LYS A 242 7.67 19.97 8.94
C LYS A 242 8.67 20.07 7.76
N PRO A 243 8.97 21.29 7.28
CA PRO A 243 9.96 21.51 6.24
C PRO A 243 11.30 20.83 6.57
N GLY A 244 11.85 20.09 5.62
CA GLY A 244 13.07 19.27 5.80
C GLY A 244 12.81 17.79 6.11
N ALA A 245 11.56 17.39 6.36
CA ALA A 245 11.15 15.98 6.40
C ALA A 245 11.46 15.27 5.06
N GLU A 246 12.06 14.07 5.13
CA GLU A 246 12.44 13.28 3.93
C GLU A 246 11.22 12.75 3.15
N LYS A 247 10.06 12.58 3.80
CA LYS A 247 8.79 12.23 3.15
C LYS A 247 7.71 13.15 3.66
N ARG A 248 7.09 13.89 2.75
CA ARG A 248 6.02 14.84 3.03
C ARG A 248 4.73 14.07 3.28
N THR A 249 4.00 14.39 4.35
CA THR A 249 2.78 13.68 4.75
C THR A 249 1.67 14.67 5.00
N PHE A 250 0.53 14.48 4.33
CA PHE A 250 -0.63 15.37 4.38
C PHE A 250 -1.81 14.68 5.08
N HIS A 251 -2.59 15.48 5.79
CA HIS A 251 -3.85 15.11 6.40
C HIS A 251 -5.00 15.75 5.64
N PHE A 252 -6.12 15.05 5.49
CA PHE A 252 -7.30 15.48 4.76
C PHE A 252 -8.56 15.24 5.57
N ASP A 253 -9.40 16.26 5.69
CA ASP A 253 -10.77 16.18 6.16
C ASP A 253 -11.71 16.12 4.96
N ILE A 254 -12.36 14.99 4.73
CA ILE A 254 -13.25 14.77 3.59
C ILE A 254 -14.70 14.76 4.07
N ASP A 255 -15.56 15.58 3.45
CA ASP A 255 -16.98 15.65 3.79
C ASP A 255 -17.73 14.49 3.14
N VAL A 256 -18.37 13.67 3.99
CA VAL A 256 -19.21 12.53 3.63
C VAL A 256 -20.61 12.66 4.22
N THR A 257 -21.06 13.88 4.55
CA THR A 257 -22.40 14.16 5.08
C THR A 257 -23.51 13.67 4.15
N ASP A 258 -23.36 13.94 2.85
CA ASP A 258 -24.29 13.53 1.80
C ASP A 258 -23.80 12.26 1.06
N TYR A 259 -22.98 11.42 1.69
CA TYR A 259 -22.54 10.15 1.12
C TYR A 259 -23.74 9.18 1.04
N PRO A 260 -24.02 8.55 -0.12
CA PRO A 260 -25.21 7.71 -0.29
C PRO A 260 -25.30 6.56 0.71
N ALA A 261 -26.50 6.31 1.23
CA ALA A 261 -26.76 5.14 2.07
C ALA A 261 -26.61 3.86 1.22
N GLU A 262 -25.71 2.98 1.63
CA GLU A 262 -25.43 1.70 0.98
C GLU A 262 -26.28 0.57 1.60
N SER A 263 -26.56 -0.46 0.81
CA SER A 263 -27.35 -1.62 1.24
C SER A 263 -26.72 -2.29 2.49
N GLY A 264 -27.53 -2.49 3.54
CA GLY A 264 -27.13 -3.23 4.74
C GLY A 264 -26.72 -2.39 5.96
N ASN A 265 -27.06 -1.09 6.00
CA ASN A 265 -26.76 -0.19 7.13
C ASN A 265 -25.25 -0.15 7.49
N VAL A 266 -24.38 -0.27 6.48
CA VAL A 266 -22.93 -0.23 6.67
C VAL A 266 -22.45 1.22 6.64
N ASP A 267 -21.59 1.59 7.58
CA ASP A 267 -21.11 2.96 7.75
C ASP A 267 -19.57 3.02 7.83
N PHE A 268 -19.01 4.22 7.75
CA PHE A 268 -17.60 4.47 8.08
C PHE A 268 -17.37 4.19 9.57
N VAL A 269 -16.30 3.45 9.87
CA VAL A 269 -15.93 3.01 11.22
C VAL A 269 -14.44 3.19 11.46
N VAL A 270 -14.02 3.24 12.73
CA VAL A 270 -12.61 3.12 13.13
C VAL A 270 -12.00 1.85 12.51
N GLY A 271 -10.78 1.95 11.98
CA GLY A 271 -10.15 0.86 11.24
C GLY A 271 -10.75 0.62 9.84
N GLY A 272 -11.74 1.40 9.42
CA GLY A 272 -12.22 1.43 8.03
C GLY A 272 -11.19 2.05 7.08
N ALA A 273 -11.49 1.98 5.78
CA ALA A 273 -10.70 2.61 4.74
C ALA A 273 -11.60 3.20 3.64
N ILE A 274 -11.07 4.10 2.82
CA ILE A 274 -11.68 4.57 1.58
C ILE A 274 -10.82 4.15 0.38
N GLY A 275 -11.46 3.87 -0.75
CA GLY A 275 -10.79 3.74 -2.04
C GLY A 275 -10.91 5.06 -2.80
N VAL A 276 -9.80 5.70 -3.13
CA VAL A 276 -9.74 6.91 -3.95
C VAL A 276 -9.44 6.52 -5.39
N CYS A 277 -10.17 7.10 -6.35
CA CYS A 277 -9.89 6.99 -7.78
C CYS A 277 -9.07 8.22 -8.22
N PRO A 278 -7.74 8.13 -8.35
CA PRO A 278 -6.93 9.31 -8.65
C PRO A 278 -6.93 9.64 -10.14
N LYS A 279 -6.80 10.92 -10.48
CA LYS A 279 -6.56 11.38 -11.85
C LYS A 279 -5.05 11.36 -12.16
N ASN A 280 -4.66 10.84 -13.32
CA ASN A 280 -3.32 11.06 -13.86
C ASN A 280 -3.01 12.56 -13.97
N LYS A 281 -1.73 12.91 -13.87
CA LYS A 281 -1.26 14.30 -13.96
C LYS A 281 -1.53 14.83 -15.39
N GLU A 282 -2.15 16.01 -15.51
CA GLU A 282 -2.67 16.51 -16.79
C GLU A 282 -1.54 16.78 -17.79
N GLU A 283 -0.41 17.26 -17.30
CA GLU A 283 0.79 17.52 -18.09
C GLU A 283 1.36 16.22 -18.70
N GLU A 284 1.32 15.10 -17.98
CA GLU A 284 1.76 13.78 -18.50
C GLU A 284 0.77 13.21 -19.53
N VAL A 285 -0.53 13.46 -19.35
CA VAL A 285 -1.57 13.09 -20.33
C VAL A 285 -1.42 13.90 -21.62
N ASP A 286 -1.19 15.22 -21.53
CA ASP A 286 -0.97 16.06 -22.70
C ASP A 286 0.40 15.83 -23.38
N ASP A 287 1.45 15.45 -22.63
CA ASP A 287 2.76 15.02 -23.14
C ASP A 287 2.59 13.77 -24.03
N ILE A 288 1.93 12.72 -23.54
CA ILE A 288 1.60 11.52 -24.34
C ILE A 288 0.78 11.89 -25.59
N PHE A 289 -0.22 12.78 -25.49
CA PHE A 289 -0.95 13.22 -26.68
C PHE A 289 -0.10 14.00 -27.68
N ASN A 290 0.91 14.76 -27.23
CA ASN A 290 1.83 15.45 -28.12
C ASN A 290 2.74 14.46 -28.86
N LEU A 291 3.31 13.49 -28.14
CA LEU A 291 4.19 12.46 -28.68
C LEU A 291 3.49 11.56 -29.71
N LEU A 292 2.21 11.22 -29.46
CA LEU A 292 1.38 10.47 -30.41
C LEU A 292 0.75 11.34 -31.52
N GLY A 293 1.15 12.61 -31.64
CA GLY A 293 0.68 13.52 -32.70
C GLY A 293 -0.80 13.88 -32.65
N ILE A 294 -1.49 13.69 -31.53
CA ILE A 294 -2.96 13.85 -31.41
C ILE A 294 -3.33 15.34 -31.28
N PRO A 295 -4.04 15.94 -32.26
CA PRO A 295 -4.39 17.36 -32.20
C PRO A 295 -5.26 17.72 -30.99
N LYS A 296 -4.98 18.87 -30.36
CA LYS A 296 -5.76 19.37 -29.20
C LYS A 296 -7.27 19.40 -29.45
N SER A 297 -7.68 19.71 -30.69
CA SER A 297 -9.08 19.78 -31.13
C SER A 297 -9.84 18.44 -31.14
N ILE A 298 -9.19 17.29 -30.87
CA ILE A 298 -9.83 15.96 -30.82
C ILE A 298 -9.59 15.17 -29.52
N ARG A 299 -8.79 15.69 -28.59
CA ARG A 299 -8.48 15.04 -27.30
C ARG A 299 -9.75 14.92 -26.43
N ASP A 300 -10.51 16.01 -26.40
CA ASP A 300 -11.69 16.23 -25.57
C ASP A 300 -13.02 16.07 -26.35
N LYS A 301 -12.94 15.68 -27.64
CA LYS A 301 -14.14 15.33 -28.41
C LYS A 301 -14.64 13.96 -27.99
N LYS A 302 -15.97 13.87 -27.79
CA LYS A 302 -16.68 12.61 -27.55
C LYS A 302 -16.41 11.63 -28.71
N ILE A 303 -16.27 10.36 -28.35
CA ILE A 303 -16.13 9.20 -29.24
C ILE A 303 -16.99 8.06 -28.71
N THR A 304 -17.31 7.11 -29.59
CA THR A 304 -17.69 5.76 -29.16
C THR A 304 -16.41 4.95 -29.03
N LEU A 305 -16.12 4.49 -27.83
CA LEU A 305 -15.13 3.46 -27.54
C LEU A 305 -15.77 2.08 -27.76
N HIS A 306 -15.07 1.21 -28.46
CA HIS A 306 -15.40 -0.21 -28.59
C HIS A 306 -14.28 -1.07 -28.01
N THR A 307 -14.62 -2.08 -27.21
CA THR A 307 -13.69 -3.09 -26.71
C THR A 307 -14.10 -4.50 -27.13
N THR A 308 -13.15 -5.35 -27.52
CA THR A 308 -13.44 -6.71 -28.05
C THR A 308 -13.53 -7.80 -26.97
N LYS A 309 -12.98 -7.56 -25.78
CA LYS A 309 -12.93 -8.47 -24.62
C LYS A 309 -12.37 -7.76 -23.39
N GLY A 310 -12.34 -8.44 -22.25
CA GLY A 310 -11.73 -7.92 -21.03
C GLY A 310 -12.68 -7.06 -20.21
N ARG A 311 -12.13 -6.50 -19.12
CA ARG A 311 -12.85 -5.54 -18.25
C ARG A 311 -12.56 -4.08 -18.63
N TRP A 312 -11.43 -3.83 -19.30
CA TRP A 312 -10.97 -2.52 -19.72
C TRP A 312 -12.09 -1.78 -20.48
N PRO A 313 -12.36 -0.47 -20.24
CA PRO A 313 -11.53 0.52 -19.54
C PRO A 313 -11.66 0.56 -18.00
N THR A 314 -12.32 -0.42 -17.38
CA THR A 314 -12.58 -0.46 -15.93
C THR A 314 -12.03 -1.75 -15.31
N ILE A 315 -11.82 -1.80 -13.99
CA ILE A 315 -11.43 -3.04 -13.28
C ILE A 315 -12.63 -3.79 -12.68
N TRP A 316 -13.75 -3.09 -12.51
CA TRP A 316 -14.99 -3.58 -11.93
C TRP A 316 -16.04 -3.98 -12.96
N GLY A 317 -15.72 -3.90 -14.26
CA GLY A 317 -16.58 -4.47 -15.29
C GLY A 317 -16.55 -6.00 -15.25
N ASP A 318 -17.65 -6.63 -15.67
CA ASP A 318 -17.63 -8.00 -16.18
C ASP A 318 -16.64 -8.14 -17.35
N ASP A 319 -16.14 -9.36 -17.57
CA ASP A 319 -15.21 -9.69 -18.64
C ASP A 319 -15.97 -9.93 -19.96
N GLN A 320 -16.23 -8.84 -20.70
CA GLN A 320 -17.06 -8.86 -21.91
C GLN A 320 -16.79 -7.63 -22.80
N PRO A 321 -17.11 -7.68 -24.11
CA PRO A 321 -17.09 -6.52 -25.00
C PRO A 321 -17.92 -5.34 -24.48
N ARG A 322 -17.49 -4.10 -24.76
CA ARG A 322 -18.18 -2.87 -24.30
C ARG A 322 -18.18 -1.77 -25.36
N ASP A 323 -19.34 -1.15 -25.52
CA ASP A 323 -19.53 0.09 -26.26
C ASP A 323 -19.81 1.23 -25.27
N LEU A 324 -18.94 2.24 -25.22
CA LEU A 324 -18.98 3.30 -24.21
C LEU A 324 -18.77 4.67 -24.86
N ILE A 325 -19.47 5.70 -24.38
CA ILE A 325 -19.25 7.08 -24.85
C ILE A 325 -18.33 7.79 -23.87
N THR A 326 -17.23 8.34 -24.39
CA THR A 326 -16.14 8.92 -23.60
C THR A 326 -15.29 9.85 -24.47
N THR A 327 -14.19 10.38 -23.95
CA THR A 327 -13.18 11.14 -24.70
C THR A 327 -11.82 10.44 -24.64
N ARG A 328 -10.91 10.79 -25.55
CA ARG A 328 -9.53 10.30 -25.46
C ARG A 328 -8.85 10.75 -24.16
N ARG A 329 -9.15 11.97 -23.70
CA ARG A 329 -8.62 12.50 -22.43
C ARG A 329 -9.07 11.69 -21.23
N GLU A 330 -10.35 11.33 -21.13
CA GLU A 330 -10.85 10.50 -20.01
C GLU A 330 -10.14 9.15 -19.93
N LEU A 331 -9.86 8.50 -21.08
CA LEU A 331 -9.17 7.22 -21.13
C LEU A 331 -7.75 7.31 -20.54
N LEU A 332 -6.95 8.30 -20.95
CA LEU A 332 -5.63 8.51 -20.36
C LEU A 332 -5.65 9.13 -18.95
N SER A 333 -6.70 9.87 -18.58
CA SER A 333 -6.78 10.54 -17.27
C SER A 333 -7.23 9.61 -16.14
N TRP A 334 -8.15 8.69 -16.43
CA TRP A 334 -8.87 7.91 -15.42
C TRP A 334 -8.82 6.39 -15.64
N CYS A 335 -8.51 5.92 -16.86
CA CYS A 335 -8.69 4.52 -17.22
C CYS A 335 -7.36 3.77 -17.41
N SER A 336 -6.31 4.41 -17.92
CA SER A 336 -5.01 3.77 -18.16
C SER A 336 -3.94 4.21 -17.17
N ASP A 337 -3.18 3.26 -16.63
CA ASP A 337 -1.99 3.56 -15.85
C ASP A 337 -0.78 3.80 -16.77
N ILE A 338 -0.16 4.97 -16.63
CA ILE A 338 0.93 5.46 -17.49
C ILE A 338 2.28 5.56 -16.77
N GLN A 339 2.35 5.26 -15.47
CA GLN A 339 3.54 5.56 -14.65
C GLN A 339 3.74 4.74 -13.36
N SER A 340 2.82 3.83 -13.01
CA SER A 340 2.85 3.05 -11.76
C SER A 340 3.26 1.59 -11.94
N TYR A 341 3.41 1.13 -13.19
CA TYR A 341 3.77 -0.25 -13.49
C TYR A 341 5.06 -0.30 -14.33
N PRO A 342 5.95 -1.26 -14.05
CA PRO A 342 7.13 -1.48 -14.89
C PRO A 342 6.71 -2.01 -16.28
N PRO A 343 7.40 -1.59 -17.36
CA PRO A 343 6.96 -1.86 -18.74
C PRO A 343 6.96 -3.36 -19.09
N THR A 344 6.12 -3.71 -20.07
CA THR A 344 5.86 -5.10 -20.48
C THR A 344 6.43 -5.38 -21.88
N LYS A 345 6.76 -6.64 -22.19
CA LYS A 345 7.23 -7.01 -23.54
C LYS A 345 6.22 -6.69 -24.65
N PRO A 346 4.89 -6.88 -24.47
CA PRO A 346 3.90 -6.42 -25.43
C PRO A 346 3.95 -4.91 -25.72
N LEU A 347 4.26 -4.07 -24.72
CA LEU A 347 4.43 -2.62 -24.92
C LEU A 347 5.66 -2.33 -25.80
N PHE A 348 6.81 -2.94 -25.50
CA PHE A 348 8.00 -2.80 -26.35
C PHE A 348 7.76 -3.32 -27.78
N ARG A 349 7.06 -4.45 -27.93
CA ARG A 349 6.71 -4.99 -29.25
C ARG A 349 5.77 -4.07 -30.02
N LEU A 350 4.79 -3.45 -29.35
CA LEU A 350 3.90 -2.47 -29.96
C LEU A 350 4.69 -1.26 -30.46
N LEU A 351 5.56 -0.69 -29.61
CA LEU A 351 6.42 0.44 -29.99
C LEU A 351 7.32 0.08 -31.18
N ALA A 352 7.88 -1.14 -31.22
CA ALA A 352 8.69 -1.63 -32.35
C ALA A 352 7.91 -1.68 -33.68
N GLU A 353 6.60 -1.94 -33.64
CA GLU A 353 5.78 -2.01 -34.86
C GLU A 353 5.71 -0.65 -35.54
N TYR A 354 5.46 0.40 -34.74
CA TYR A 354 5.26 1.77 -35.18
C TYR A 354 6.53 2.65 -35.13
N ALA A 355 7.69 2.07 -34.80
CA ALA A 355 8.99 2.72 -34.94
C ALA A 355 9.39 2.80 -36.42
N THR A 356 9.68 4.01 -36.89
CA THR A 356 10.08 4.28 -38.28
C THR A 356 11.60 4.29 -38.46
N GLU A 357 12.36 4.56 -37.40
CA GLU A 357 13.82 4.55 -37.42
C GLU A 357 14.35 3.11 -37.16
N PRO A 358 15.28 2.57 -37.99
CA PRO A 358 15.71 1.17 -37.89
C PRO A 358 16.41 0.77 -36.59
N ASN A 359 17.22 1.67 -35.99
CA ASN A 359 17.95 1.39 -34.76
C ASN A 359 16.99 1.33 -33.55
N GLU A 360 16.10 2.30 -33.39
CA GLU A 360 15.01 2.31 -32.42
C GLU A 360 14.16 1.05 -32.53
N LYS A 361 13.74 0.71 -33.76
CA LYS A 361 13.00 -0.52 -34.04
C LYS A 361 13.77 -1.77 -33.60
N LYS A 362 15.08 -1.84 -33.88
CA LYS A 362 15.93 -2.97 -33.47
C LYS A 362 16.04 -3.09 -31.95
N ILE A 363 16.20 -1.98 -31.22
CA ILE A 363 16.26 -1.96 -29.75
C ILE A 363 14.93 -2.43 -29.15
N LEU A 364 13.80 -1.93 -29.66
CA LEU A 364 12.47 -2.31 -29.19
C LEU A 364 12.13 -3.79 -29.49
N MET A 365 12.57 -4.31 -30.64
CA MET A 365 12.49 -5.74 -30.96
C MET A 365 13.38 -6.58 -30.05
N PHE A 366 14.59 -6.10 -29.70
CA PHE A 366 15.50 -6.76 -28.75
C PHE A 366 14.88 -6.86 -27.35
N LEU A 367 14.32 -5.76 -26.82
CA LEU A 367 13.62 -5.74 -25.52
C LEU A 367 12.39 -6.66 -25.47
N SER A 368 11.82 -7.01 -26.62
CA SER A 368 10.71 -7.95 -26.75
C SER A 368 11.13 -9.38 -27.16
N SER A 369 12.43 -9.69 -27.31
CA SER A 369 12.97 -11.01 -27.69
C SER A 369 13.51 -11.83 -26.51
N ALA A 370 14.06 -13.02 -26.79
CA ALA A 370 14.84 -13.80 -25.82
C ALA A 370 16.21 -13.19 -25.50
N GLN A 371 16.84 -12.53 -26.48
CA GLN A 371 18.18 -11.94 -26.35
C GLN A 371 18.18 -10.73 -25.40
N GLY A 372 17.16 -9.88 -25.49
CA GLY A 372 17.00 -8.74 -24.59
C GLY A 372 16.41 -9.06 -23.22
N GLN A 373 16.29 -10.34 -22.83
CA GLN A 373 15.71 -10.73 -21.55
C GLN A 373 16.43 -10.12 -20.33
N GLY A 374 17.77 -9.96 -20.40
CA GLY A 374 18.55 -9.31 -19.34
C GLY A 374 18.17 -7.84 -19.20
N ALA A 375 18.37 -7.06 -20.26
CA ALA A 375 18.01 -5.65 -20.32
C ALA A 375 16.52 -5.40 -19.96
N PHE A 376 15.60 -6.25 -20.41
CA PHE A 376 14.19 -6.19 -20.04
C PHE A 376 13.96 -6.40 -18.54
N CYS A 377 14.69 -7.31 -17.89
CA CYS A 377 14.64 -7.46 -16.43
C CYS A 377 15.19 -6.22 -15.73
N ASP A 378 16.33 -5.69 -16.18
CA ASP A 378 17.01 -4.54 -15.56
C ASP A 378 16.08 -3.32 -15.50
N LEU A 379 15.37 -3.00 -16.60
CA LEU A 379 14.34 -1.96 -16.69
C LEU A 379 13.18 -2.10 -15.68
N ARG A 380 13.04 -3.26 -15.02
CA ARG A 380 11.97 -3.57 -14.04
C ARG A 380 12.48 -3.60 -12.59
N THR A 381 13.79 -3.43 -12.37
CA THR A 381 14.43 -3.42 -11.04
C THR A 381 14.64 -2.02 -10.45
N GLY A 382 14.56 -0.98 -11.27
CA GLY A 382 14.67 0.43 -10.87
C GLY A 382 13.32 1.15 -10.77
N SER A 383 13.35 2.46 -10.52
CA SER A 383 12.18 3.34 -10.58
C SER A 383 11.35 3.09 -11.84
N TYR A 384 10.04 2.92 -11.70
CA TYR A 384 9.19 2.52 -12.83
C TYR A 384 9.21 3.57 -13.95
N ILE A 385 9.57 3.10 -15.15
CA ILE A 385 9.66 3.87 -16.39
C ILE A 385 8.26 4.25 -16.85
N THR A 386 8.03 5.52 -17.16
CA THR A 386 6.71 5.99 -17.60
C THR A 386 6.49 5.79 -19.10
N VAL A 387 5.22 5.77 -19.52
CA VAL A 387 4.86 5.72 -20.95
C VAL A 387 5.39 6.96 -21.68
N SER A 388 5.37 8.13 -21.03
CA SER A 388 6.02 9.36 -21.53
C SER A 388 7.52 9.13 -21.76
N GLN A 389 8.25 8.55 -20.79
CA GLN A 389 9.69 8.28 -20.94
C GLN A 389 9.98 7.38 -22.14
N LEU A 390 9.19 6.32 -22.35
CA LEU A 390 9.40 5.43 -23.50
C LEU A 390 9.15 6.13 -24.84
N LEU A 391 8.11 6.95 -24.94
CA LEU A 391 7.81 7.71 -26.16
C LEU A 391 8.84 8.82 -26.45
N HIS A 392 9.42 9.45 -25.41
CA HIS A 392 10.56 10.36 -25.56
C HIS A 392 11.87 9.63 -25.90
N ALA A 393 12.07 8.41 -25.38
CA ALA A 393 13.27 7.61 -25.64
C ALA A 393 13.32 7.07 -27.08
N PHE A 394 12.16 6.75 -27.65
CA PHE A 394 11.98 6.21 -29.00
C PHE A 394 11.07 7.13 -29.85
N PRO A 395 11.52 8.35 -30.20
CA PRO A 395 10.68 9.37 -30.85
C PRO A 395 10.19 9.00 -32.25
N SER A 396 10.80 8.01 -32.92
CA SER A 396 10.31 7.50 -34.20
C SER A 396 9.10 6.59 -34.06
N SER A 397 8.74 6.18 -32.84
CA SER A 397 7.63 5.29 -32.52
C SER A 397 6.33 6.04 -32.22
N GLN A 398 5.36 5.91 -33.12
CA GLN A 398 4.07 6.61 -33.02
C GLN A 398 2.89 5.63 -33.10
N PRO A 399 2.65 4.81 -32.06
CA PRO A 399 1.53 3.87 -32.05
C PRO A 399 0.18 4.61 -32.04
N PRO A 400 -0.83 4.14 -32.80
CA PRO A 400 -2.21 4.61 -32.67
C PRO A 400 -2.68 4.47 -31.21
N LEU A 401 -3.28 5.53 -30.65
CA LEU A 401 -3.70 5.56 -29.25
C LEU A 401 -4.59 4.37 -28.86
N ASP A 402 -5.53 3.98 -29.71
CA ASP A 402 -6.39 2.83 -29.44
C ASP A 402 -5.60 1.51 -29.31
N HIS A 403 -4.60 1.30 -30.17
CA HIS A 403 -3.70 0.16 -30.05
C HIS A 403 -2.79 0.24 -28.81
N LEU A 404 -2.34 1.44 -28.42
CA LEU A 404 -1.62 1.65 -27.15
C LEU A 404 -2.47 1.31 -25.93
N LEU A 405 -3.72 1.79 -25.89
CA LEU A 405 -4.66 1.52 -24.80
C LEU A 405 -5.01 0.03 -24.67
N SER A 406 -4.91 -0.75 -25.76
CA SER A 406 -5.08 -2.22 -25.73
C SER A 406 -4.00 -2.95 -24.90
N VAL A 407 -2.87 -2.28 -24.61
CA VAL A 407 -1.68 -2.87 -23.97
C VAL A 407 -1.37 -2.26 -22.59
N LEU A 408 -1.89 -1.06 -22.31
CA LEU A 408 -1.70 -0.41 -21.01
C LEU A 408 -2.59 -1.05 -19.92
N ASN A 409 -2.03 -1.16 -18.72
CA ASN A 409 -2.79 -1.60 -17.54
C ASN A 409 -3.89 -0.58 -17.20
N THR A 410 -4.97 -1.06 -16.56
CA THR A 410 -6.01 -0.17 -16.04
C THR A 410 -5.51 0.62 -14.82
N LEU A 411 -5.93 1.87 -14.68
CA LEU A 411 -5.58 2.72 -13.54
C LEU A 411 -6.32 2.27 -12.28
N MET A 412 -5.57 1.80 -11.28
CA MET A 412 -6.15 1.28 -10.04
C MET A 412 -6.59 2.38 -9.05
N PRO A 413 -7.66 2.16 -8.27
CA PRO A 413 -7.92 2.92 -7.06
C PRO A 413 -6.79 2.73 -6.04
N ARG A 414 -6.56 3.72 -5.18
CA ARG A 414 -5.61 3.65 -4.06
C ARG A 414 -6.38 3.73 -2.75
N PHE A 415 -6.08 2.83 -1.82
CA PHE A 415 -6.79 2.72 -0.55
C PHE A 415 -6.07 3.48 0.56
N TYR A 416 -6.85 4.11 1.45
CA TYR A 416 -6.35 4.90 2.58
C TYR A 416 -7.18 4.60 3.83
N SER A 417 -6.51 4.22 4.91
CA SER A 417 -7.14 3.85 6.18
C SER A 417 -7.56 5.11 6.96
N LEU A 418 -8.73 5.07 7.60
CA LEU A 418 -9.31 6.21 8.30
C LEU A 418 -8.55 6.52 9.59
N SER A 419 -8.13 7.77 9.76
CA SER A 419 -7.27 8.22 10.87
C SER A 419 -8.01 8.86 12.04
N GLN A 420 -9.31 8.65 12.10
CA GLN A 420 -10.25 9.29 13.01
C GLN A 420 -11.43 8.34 13.24
N ASP A 421 -12.07 8.44 14.40
CA ASP A 421 -13.41 7.90 14.60
C ASP A 421 -14.48 8.78 13.93
N PRO A 422 -15.17 8.32 12.86
CA PRO A 422 -16.13 9.13 12.11
C PRO A 422 -17.38 9.55 12.91
N GLN A 423 -17.60 8.99 14.11
CA GLN A 423 -18.71 9.42 14.97
C GLN A 423 -18.40 10.70 15.76
N ILE A 424 -17.12 11.10 15.88
CA ILE A 424 -16.71 12.29 16.66
C ILE A 424 -16.93 13.58 15.87
N SER A 425 -16.73 13.58 14.55
CA SER A 425 -16.96 14.77 13.70
C SER A 425 -18.41 15.25 13.79
N CYS A 426 -19.36 14.33 13.90
CA CYS A 426 -20.78 14.58 14.14
C CYS A 426 -21.13 15.21 15.51
N GLN A 427 -20.21 15.28 16.47
CA GLN A 427 -20.48 15.72 17.85
C GLN A 427 -19.96 17.13 18.18
N ARG A 428 -19.28 17.81 17.26
CA ARG A 428 -18.82 19.20 17.46
C ARG A 428 -20.03 20.15 17.48
N LYS A 429 -20.24 20.82 18.62
CA LYS A 429 -21.41 21.69 18.86
C LYS A 429 -21.41 22.91 17.92
N ASP A 430 -22.62 23.42 17.67
CA ASP A 430 -22.97 24.70 17.01
C ASP A 430 -22.89 24.82 15.48
N THR A 431 -22.71 23.73 14.74
CA THR A 431 -23.01 23.71 13.28
C THR A 431 -23.88 22.51 12.90
N LYS A 432 -24.49 22.53 11.69
CA LYS A 432 -25.17 21.35 11.12
C LYS A 432 -24.22 20.15 11.22
N CYS A 433 -24.71 19.03 11.74
CA CYS A 433 -23.95 17.78 11.91
C CYS A 433 -23.26 17.38 10.59
N ARG A 434 -21.98 17.73 10.46
CA ARG A 434 -21.15 17.43 9.29
C ARG A 434 -20.34 16.17 9.58
N LYS A 435 -20.50 15.18 8.71
CA LYS A 435 -19.79 13.90 8.83
C LYS A 435 -18.47 14.00 8.07
N LEU A 436 -17.38 14.09 8.82
CA LEU A 436 -16.02 14.07 8.26
C LEU A 436 -15.38 12.70 8.43
N VAL A 437 -14.68 12.27 7.40
CA VAL A 437 -13.69 11.17 7.48
C VAL A 437 -12.31 11.76 7.24
N GLU A 438 -11.37 11.38 8.12
CA GLU A 438 -10.00 11.91 8.09
C GLU A 438 -9.05 10.82 7.56
N ILE A 439 -8.09 11.19 6.70
CA ILE A 439 -7.01 10.29 6.24
C ILE A 439 -5.65 10.98 6.32
N ALA A 440 -4.58 10.17 6.40
CA ALA A 440 -3.20 10.63 6.24
C ALA A 440 -2.55 9.99 5.00
N VAL A 441 -1.74 10.76 4.28
CA VAL A 441 -1.13 10.36 3.00
C VAL A 441 0.32 10.83 2.97
N SER A 442 1.28 9.90 3.05
CA SER A 442 2.67 10.20 2.66
C SER A 442 2.79 10.25 1.14
N VAL A 443 3.47 11.27 0.63
CA VAL A 443 3.80 11.36 -0.79
C VAL A 443 4.82 10.28 -1.13
N ALA A 444 4.52 9.51 -2.18
CA ALA A 444 5.45 8.54 -2.74
C ALA A 444 6.23 9.23 -3.86
N GLU A 445 7.55 9.17 -3.81
CA GLU A 445 8.42 9.88 -4.75
C GLU A 445 9.47 8.92 -5.32
N SER A 446 9.82 9.10 -6.58
CA SER A 446 10.93 8.44 -7.27
C SER A 446 11.67 9.45 -8.14
N GLU A 447 12.92 9.18 -8.49
CA GLU A 447 13.66 10.01 -9.46
C GLU A 447 12.89 10.12 -10.79
N ASP A 448 12.84 11.33 -11.37
CA ASP A 448 12.30 11.55 -12.71
C ASP A 448 13.41 11.56 -13.76
N TRP A 449 13.14 11.01 -14.95
CA TRP A 449 14.04 11.10 -16.09
C TRP A 449 14.18 12.54 -16.59
N LYS A 450 13.14 13.37 -16.39
CA LYS A 450 13.14 14.83 -16.63
C LYS A 450 14.00 15.61 -15.61
N GLY A 451 14.57 14.93 -14.63
CA GLY A 451 15.28 15.51 -13.49
C GLY A 451 14.36 15.83 -12.31
N GLY A 452 14.91 15.79 -11.09
CA GLY A 452 14.14 15.98 -9.86
C GLY A 452 13.35 14.73 -9.44
N LEU A 453 12.22 14.94 -8.76
CA LEU A 453 11.37 13.89 -8.20
C LEU A 453 9.98 13.88 -8.85
N ARG A 454 9.52 12.68 -9.20
CA ARG A 454 8.17 12.38 -9.67
C ARG A 454 7.35 11.75 -8.56
N THR A 455 6.14 12.25 -8.36
CA THR A 455 5.18 11.71 -7.40
C THR A 455 4.41 10.51 -7.95
N GLY A 456 4.09 9.52 -7.12
CA GLY A 456 3.15 8.45 -7.48
C GLY A 456 1.73 8.98 -7.77
N VAL A 457 0.94 8.25 -8.58
CA VAL A 457 -0.36 8.75 -9.09
C VAL A 457 -1.32 9.15 -7.96
N GLY A 458 -1.56 8.25 -7.00
CA GLY A 458 -2.54 8.46 -5.93
C GLY A 458 -2.13 9.54 -4.93
N SER A 459 -0.97 9.37 -4.31
CA SER A 459 -0.49 10.32 -3.29
C SER A 459 -0.10 11.67 -3.89
N GLY A 460 0.44 11.72 -5.11
CA GLY A 460 0.68 12.97 -5.84
C GLY A 460 -0.60 13.66 -6.31
N TYR A 461 -1.68 12.92 -6.61
CA TYR A 461 -3.00 13.51 -6.88
C TYR A 461 -3.56 14.20 -5.63
N LEU A 462 -3.53 13.51 -4.48
CA LEU A 462 -3.98 14.07 -3.21
C LEU A 462 -3.08 15.24 -2.74
N GLU A 463 -1.75 15.16 -2.94
CA GLU A 463 -0.83 16.28 -2.67
C GLU A 463 -1.22 17.56 -3.43
N ARG A 464 -1.58 17.45 -4.73
CA ARG A 464 -2.01 18.60 -5.53
C ARG A 464 -3.30 19.23 -5.00
N LEU A 465 -4.21 18.44 -4.41
CA LEU A 465 -5.42 18.95 -3.75
C LEU A 465 -5.08 19.61 -2.40
N ALA A 466 -4.23 18.98 -1.58
CA ALA A 466 -3.78 19.54 -0.31
C ALA A 466 -3.10 20.91 -0.50
N LYS A 467 -2.17 21.01 -1.46
CA LYS A 467 -1.51 22.28 -1.79
C LYS A 467 -2.50 23.37 -2.21
N GLN A 468 -3.52 23.05 -3.01
CA GLN A 468 -4.55 24.03 -3.38
C GLN A 468 -5.36 24.53 -2.17
N ALA A 469 -5.69 23.65 -1.22
CA ALA A 469 -6.36 24.03 0.02
C ALA A 469 -5.46 24.91 0.91
N ILE A 470 -4.22 24.48 1.16
CA ILE A 470 -3.22 25.20 1.97
C ILE A 470 -2.90 26.57 1.37
N ASP A 471 -2.65 26.64 0.06
CA ASP A 471 -2.35 27.88 -0.67
C ASP A 471 -3.52 28.88 -0.67
N ALA A 472 -4.76 28.42 -0.46
CA ALA A 472 -5.93 29.26 -0.35
C ALA A 472 -6.12 29.75 1.10
N GLU A 473 -5.96 28.88 2.07
CA GLU A 473 -6.01 29.24 3.50
C GLU A 473 -4.94 30.28 3.85
N GLN A 474 -3.72 30.12 3.34
CA GLN A 474 -2.64 31.13 3.45
C GLN A 474 -3.00 32.49 2.84
N LYS A 475 -3.96 32.54 1.90
CA LYS A 475 -4.50 33.77 1.30
C LYS A 475 -5.78 34.27 1.99
N GLY A 476 -6.17 33.67 3.11
CA GLY A 476 -7.40 33.98 3.83
C GLY A 476 -8.68 33.49 3.13
N ILE A 477 -8.56 32.55 2.19
CA ILE A 477 -9.69 31.95 1.48
C ILE A 477 -10.01 30.61 2.16
N ASP A 478 -11.22 30.51 2.71
CA ASP A 478 -11.80 29.27 3.24
C ASP A 478 -11.70 28.12 2.20
N PRO A 479 -10.95 27.04 2.48
CA PRO A 479 -10.80 25.91 1.56
C PRO A 479 -12.12 25.27 1.15
N GLY A 480 -13.15 25.31 1.99
CA GLY A 480 -14.50 24.80 1.66
C GLY A 480 -15.23 25.60 0.58
N ARG A 481 -14.70 26.77 0.17
CA ARG A 481 -15.17 27.54 -1.00
C ARG A 481 -14.46 27.16 -2.29
N LEU A 482 -13.31 26.49 -2.19
CA LEU A 482 -12.72 25.85 -3.35
C LEU A 482 -13.58 24.64 -3.67
N ASN A 483 -14.03 24.53 -4.92
CA ASN A 483 -14.87 23.42 -5.39
C ASN A 483 -14.04 22.12 -5.58
N LEU A 484 -13.16 21.78 -4.62
CA LEU A 484 -12.24 20.65 -4.63
C LEU A 484 -12.93 19.38 -4.13
N HIS A 485 -12.72 18.29 -4.85
CA HIS A 485 -13.37 17.01 -4.55
C HIS A 485 -12.38 15.85 -4.67
N VAL A 486 -12.58 14.85 -3.83
CA VAL A 486 -11.89 13.56 -3.85
C VAL A 486 -12.87 12.51 -4.38
N PRO A 487 -12.66 11.96 -5.60
CA PRO A 487 -13.44 10.84 -6.08
C PRO A 487 -13.11 9.60 -5.26
N MET A 488 -14.03 9.16 -4.41
CA MET A 488 -13.83 8.07 -3.48
C MET A 488 -15.06 7.18 -3.31
N PHE A 489 -14.84 5.96 -2.84
CA PHE A 489 -15.88 5.04 -2.39
C PHE A 489 -15.47 4.44 -1.04
N ARG A 490 -16.45 4.05 -0.21
CA ARG A 490 -16.16 3.35 1.05
C ARG A 490 -15.47 2.02 0.76
N GLY A 491 -14.44 1.68 1.52
CA GLY A 491 -13.62 0.49 1.28
C GLY A 491 -14.45 -0.80 1.22
N LEU A 492 -14.31 -1.53 0.11
CA LEU A 492 -15.10 -2.74 -0.19
C LEU A 492 -14.67 -3.98 0.60
N MET A 493 -13.60 -3.88 1.39
CA MET A 493 -13.02 -5.01 2.09
C MET A 493 -13.43 -5.00 3.56
N ALA A 494 -13.67 -6.20 4.11
CA ALA A 494 -13.75 -6.40 5.55
C ALA A 494 -12.36 -6.22 6.17
N ASN A 495 -11.92 -4.96 6.30
CA ASN A 495 -10.66 -4.64 6.93
C ASN A 495 -10.63 -5.31 8.32
N PRO A 496 -9.63 -6.15 8.64
CA PRO A 496 -9.49 -6.74 9.97
C PRO A 496 -9.53 -5.70 11.10
N LEU A 497 -9.00 -4.48 10.88
CA LEU A 497 -9.11 -3.35 11.80
C LEU A 497 -10.55 -2.87 12.01
N ALA A 498 -11.40 -2.91 10.99
CA ALA A 498 -12.79 -2.45 11.04
C ALA A 498 -13.75 -3.43 11.75
N LYS A 499 -13.27 -4.60 12.19
CA LYS A 499 -14.09 -5.53 12.97
C LYS A 499 -14.43 -4.90 14.32
N ARG A 500 -15.71 -4.88 14.69
CA ARG A 500 -16.13 -4.40 16.02
C ARG A 500 -15.68 -5.38 17.09
N PHE A 501 -14.79 -4.93 17.96
CA PHE A 501 -14.35 -5.68 19.14
C PHE A 501 -15.20 -5.26 20.34
N ALA A 502 -15.96 -6.20 20.90
CA ALA A 502 -16.92 -5.93 21.97
C ALA A 502 -16.29 -5.82 23.38
N SER A 503 -14.96 -5.84 23.50
CA SER A 503 -14.27 -6.01 24.78
C SER A 503 -13.26 -4.91 25.09
N ASP A 504 -13.25 -4.49 26.35
CA ASP A 504 -12.43 -3.41 26.92
C ASP A 504 -10.98 -3.85 27.27
N GLY A 505 -10.55 -5.00 26.75
CA GLY A 505 -9.23 -5.60 27.00
C GLY A 505 -8.05 -4.77 26.50
N PRO A 506 -6.83 -5.08 26.99
CA PRO A 506 -5.62 -4.34 26.69
C PRO A 506 -5.27 -4.35 25.20
N MET A 507 -4.76 -3.23 24.69
CA MET A 507 -4.52 -3.02 23.27
C MET A 507 -3.16 -2.38 23.01
N LEU A 508 -2.33 -3.01 22.18
CA LEU A 508 -1.04 -2.48 21.73
C LEU A 508 -1.10 -2.14 20.22
N LEU A 509 -0.73 -0.92 19.87
CA LEU A 509 -0.83 -0.35 18.53
C LEU A 509 0.57 0.05 18.02
N ILE A 510 1.12 -0.71 17.08
CA ILE A 510 2.51 -0.56 16.61
C ILE A 510 2.50 0.04 15.20
N GLY A 511 2.76 1.34 15.09
CA GLY A 511 2.64 2.09 13.84
C GLY A 511 3.94 2.76 13.42
N ALA A 512 4.36 2.64 12.17
CA ALA A 512 5.54 3.35 11.66
C ALA A 512 5.20 4.33 10.51
N GLY A 513 5.71 5.56 10.61
CA GLY A 513 5.36 6.66 9.69
C GLY A 513 3.84 6.84 9.62
N VAL A 514 3.30 6.97 8.40
CA VAL A 514 1.85 7.09 8.16
C VAL A 514 1.04 5.86 8.62
N GLY A 515 1.68 4.71 8.90
CA GLY A 515 1.03 3.56 9.53
C GLY A 515 0.44 3.85 10.92
N ILE A 516 0.85 4.95 11.57
CA ILE A 516 0.23 5.42 12.82
C ILE A 516 -1.21 5.93 12.63
N ALA A 517 -1.58 6.30 11.40
CA ALA A 517 -2.81 7.01 11.10
C ALA A 517 -4.09 6.31 11.61
N PRO A 518 -4.37 5.04 11.30
CA PRO A 518 -5.57 4.36 11.80
C PRO A 518 -5.67 4.34 13.34
N PHE A 519 -4.53 4.24 14.03
CA PHE A 519 -4.48 4.11 15.49
C PHE A 519 -4.94 5.36 16.24
N ARG A 520 -4.87 6.55 15.63
CA ARG A 520 -5.47 7.77 16.21
C ARG A 520 -6.98 7.60 16.45
N GLY A 521 -7.71 7.00 15.49
CA GLY A 521 -9.14 6.69 15.66
C GLY A 521 -9.41 5.63 16.73
N PHE A 522 -8.54 4.61 16.87
CA PHE A 522 -8.65 3.60 17.93
C PHE A 522 -8.45 4.20 19.32
N VAL A 523 -7.42 5.02 19.51
CA VAL A 523 -7.14 5.69 20.80
C VAL A 523 -8.30 6.60 21.16
N GLN A 524 -8.76 7.46 20.25
CA GLN A 524 -9.90 8.36 20.52
C GLN A 524 -11.17 7.60 20.95
N ARG A 525 -11.52 6.51 20.25
CA ARG A 525 -12.66 5.65 20.63
C ARG A 525 -12.46 5.00 22.00
N ARG A 526 -11.23 4.55 22.31
CA ARG A 526 -10.90 3.94 23.61
C ARG A 526 -10.94 4.95 24.75
N LEU A 527 -10.41 6.16 24.56
CA LEU A 527 -10.42 7.24 25.56
C LEU A 527 -11.82 7.79 25.88
N GLN A 528 -12.82 7.57 25.02
CA GLN A 528 -14.22 7.86 25.35
C GLN A 528 -14.82 6.93 26.42
N SER A 529 -14.24 5.75 26.63
CA SER A 529 -14.65 4.81 27.68
C SER A 529 -13.69 4.90 28.86
N ALA A 530 -14.19 5.33 30.02
CA ALA A 530 -13.39 5.43 31.25
C ALA A 530 -12.71 4.10 31.64
N ASN A 531 -13.34 2.96 31.32
CA ASN A 531 -12.81 1.61 31.58
C ASN A 531 -11.60 1.21 30.70
N CYS A 532 -11.34 1.99 29.64
CA CYS A 532 -10.36 1.71 28.60
C CYS A 532 -9.15 2.65 28.59
N ALA A 533 -9.19 3.76 29.33
CA ALA A 533 -8.20 4.83 29.20
C ALA A 533 -6.75 4.35 29.47
N ASN A 534 -6.55 3.53 30.50
CA ASN A 534 -5.25 2.97 30.88
C ASN A 534 -4.93 1.62 30.19
N LYS A 535 -5.67 1.24 29.13
CA LYS A 535 -5.59 -0.08 28.48
C LYS A 535 -5.26 0.01 26.99
N VAL A 536 -4.66 1.11 26.56
CA VAL A 536 -4.22 1.33 25.18
C VAL A 536 -2.81 1.92 25.16
N TRP A 537 -1.93 1.28 24.41
CA TRP A 537 -0.53 1.68 24.24
C TRP A 537 -0.19 1.77 22.76
N VAL A 538 0.61 2.77 22.41
CA VAL A 538 0.99 3.09 21.04
C VAL A 538 2.51 3.16 20.94
N LEU A 539 3.11 2.37 20.04
CA LEU A 539 4.52 2.46 19.66
C LEU A 539 4.61 3.12 18.28
N GLN A 540 5.05 4.38 18.23
CA GLN A 540 5.15 5.16 16.99
C GLN A 540 6.60 5.23 16.49
N GLY A 541 6.89 4.58 15.36
CA GLY A 541 8.19 4.65 14.68
C GLY A 541 8.29 5.84 13.74
N ILE A 542 9.28 6.71 13.96
CA ILE A 542 9.58 7.87 13.11
C ILE A 542 11.10 8.00 12.82
N ARG A 543 11.47 8.96 11.98
CA ARG A 543 12.89 9.29 11.69
C ARG A 543 13.43 10.29 12.71
N ASP A 544 12.78 11.46 12.80
CA ASP A 544 13.09 12.54 13.77
C ASP A 544 11.79 13.15 14.31
N SER A 545 11.68 13.27 15.63
CA SER A 545 10.59 13.96 16.35
C SER A 545 10.38 15.40 15.90
N LEU A 546 11.45 16.11 15.52
CA LEU A 546 11.36 17.49 15.06
C LEU A 546 10.77 17.65 13.65
N LEU A 547 10.62 16.58 12.87
CA LEU A 547 10.22 16.64 11.46
C LEU A 547 9.00 15.77 11.11
N ASP A 548 8.94 14.55 11.66
CA ASP A 548 8.08 13.46 11.19
C ASP A 548 7.11 12.92 12.25
N GLU A 549 6.98 13.60 13.39
CA GLU A 549 6.07 13.20 14.47
C GLU A 549 4.62 13.52 14.13
N LEU A 550 4.02 12.64 13.32
CA LEU A 550 2.63 12.77 12.89
C LEU A 550 1.69 12.77 14.11
N TYR A 551 0.74 13.71 14.11
CA TYR A 551 -0.31 13.87 15.13
C TYR A 551 0.18 14.16 16.56
N SER A 552 1.38 14.74 16.72
CA SER A 552 1.86 15.25 18.02
C SER A 552 0.85 16.20 18.66
N GLY A 553 0.42 15.95 19.90
CA GLY A 553 -0.58 16.75 20.62
C GLY A 553 -2.05 16.43 20.31
N GLU A 554 -2.33 15.40 19.51
CA GLU A 554 -3.71 15.01 19.12
C GLU A 554 -4.17 13.67 19.75
N TRP A 555 -3.42 13.09 20.69
CA TRP A 555 -3.70 11.77 21.25
C TRP A 555 -4.54 11.78 22.53
N GLY A 556 -4.81 12.95 23.11
CA GLY A 556 -5.66 13.14 24.28
C GLY A 556 -4.92 13.63 25.52
N VAL A 557 -5.60 13.63 26.67
CA VAL A 557 -4.97 13.97 27.95
C VAL A 557 -4.05 12.82 28.36
N GLU A 558 -2.83 13.14 28.81
CA GLU A 558 -1.79 12.16 29.17
C GLU A 558 -1.20 11.36 27.98
N GLU A 559 -1.06 12.01 26.82
CA GLU A 559 -0.39 11.47 25.61
C GLU A 559 0.91 10.71 25.89
N ASP A 560 1.78 11.20 26.79
CA ASP A 560 3.04 10.57 27.19
C ASP A 560 2.89 9.18 27.86
N LYS A 561 1.71 8.86 28.40
CA LYS A 561 1.40 7.53 28.98
C LYS A 561 0.88 6.55 27.93
N VAL A 562 0.18 7.06 26.91
CA VAL A 562 -0.42 6.26 25.84
C VAL A 562 0.59 5.99 24.73
N ARG A 563 1.47 6.94 24.39
CA ARG A 563 2.28 6.93 23.17
C ARG A 563 3.78 7.00 23.45
N THR A 564 4.50 5.92 23.11
CA THR A 564 5.96 5.90 23.03
C THR A 564 6.41 6.24 21.61
N VAL A 565 7.24 7.26 21.44
CA VAL A 565 7.81 7.67 20.14
C VAL A 565 9.23 7.12 19.99
N VAL A 566 9.47 6.33 18.95
CA VAL A 566 10.74 5.65 18.67
C VAL A 566 11.42 6.32 17.46
N GLN A 567 12.65 6.78 17.64
CA GLN A 567 13.38 7.59 16.64
C GLN A 567 14.55 6.80 16.03
N SER A 568 14.48 6.60 14.70
CA SER A 568 15.44 5.81 13.93
C SER A 568 16.67 6.57 13.43
N ARG A 569 16.63 7.91 13.42
CA ARG A 569 17.75 8.76 12.93
C ARG A 569 18.30 9.74 13.97
N ARG A 570 17.80 9.67 15.20
CA ARG A 570 18.14 10.62 16.27
C ARG A 570 18.11 9.94 17.63
N GLY A 571 18.95 10.43 18.55
CA GLY A 571 19.15 9.79 19.85
C GLY A 571 19.77 8.40 19.68
N GLU A 572 19.17 7.39 20.30
CA GLU A 572 19.66 6.01 20.30
C GLU A 572 19.51 5.27 18.95
N SER A 573 18.85 5.88 17.95
CA SER A 573 18.69 5.33 16.59
C SER A 573 18.08 3.91 16.58
N LYS A 574 16.91 3.78 17.20
CA LYS A 574 16.13 2.53 17.32
C LYS A 574 14.95 2.52 16.35
N TYR A 575 14.47 1.34 15.98
CA TYR A 575 13.18 1.15 15.32
C TYR A 575 12.18 0.49 16.29
N VAL A 576 10.92 0.42 15.87
CA VAL A 576 9.82 -0.12 16.69
C VAL A 576 10.05 -1.56 17.13
N GLN A 577 10.72 -2.40 16.33
CA GLN A 577 11.00 -3.78 16.71
C GLN A 577 12.08 -3.94 17.79
N GLU A 578 12.93 -2.93 18.02
CA GLU A 578 13.78 -2.90 19.21
C GLU A 578 12.98 -2.47 20.44
N GLU A 579 12.05 -1.52 20.30
CA GLU A 579 11.18 -1.09 21.40
C GLU A 579 10.18 -2.18 21.83
N VAL A 580 9.67 -2.99 20.89
CA VAL A 580 8.86 -4.20 21.19
C VAL A 580 9.62 -5.19 22.08
N ARG A 581 10.93 -5.39 21.83
CA ARG A 581 11.77 -6.24 22.70
C ARG A 581 12.06 -5.56 24.04
N HIS A 582 12.25 -4.23 24.05
CA HIS A 582 12.49 -3.47 25.28
C HIS A 582 11.27 -3.49 26.21
N GLN A 583 10.06 -3.38 25.66
CA GLN A 583 8.79 -3.42 26.37
C GLN A 583 8.17 -4.83 26.41
N ALA A 584 9.01 -5.88 26.44
CA ALA A 584 8.56 -7.28 26.39
C ALA A 584 7.51 -7.64 27.46
N ASP A 585 7.62 -7.08 28.67
CA ASP A 585 6.63 -7.28 29.74
C ASP A 585 5.24 -6.75 29.34
N LEU A 586 5.17 -5.55 28.76
CA LEU A 586 3.92 -4.96 28.27
C LEU A 586 3.37 -5.75 27.09
N VAL A 587 4.22 -6.11 26.12
CA VAL A 587 3.81 -6.89 24.95
C VAL A 587 3.20 -8.22 25.39
N TRP A 588 3.84 -8.91 26.34
CA TRP A 588 3.34 -10.16 26.91
C TRP A 588 2.06 -9.97 27.74
N PHE A 589 2.01 -8.96 28.61
CA PHE A 589 0.81 -8.54 29.35
C PHE A 589 -0.40 -8.39 28.43
N VAL A 590 -0.23 -7.67 27.30
CA VAL A 590 -1.29 -7.42 26.34
C VAL A 590 -1.72 -8.70 25.63
N ILE A 591 -0.81 -9.46 25.02
CA ILE A 591 -1.21 -10.61 24.18
C ILE A 591 -1.66 -11.84 24.99
N ASN A 592 -1.18 -11.99 26.22
CA ASN A 592 -1.54 -13.11 27.10
C ASN A 592 -2.90 -12.89 27.80
N ALA A 593 -3.42 -11.67 27.86
CA ALA A 593 -4.78 -11.40 28.33
C ALA A 593 -5.83 -12.09 27.43
N LEU A 594 -6.91 -12.60 28.05
CA LEU A 594 -7.98 -13.35 27.37
C LEU A 594 -8.58 -12.61 26.17
N ASP A 595 -8.69 -11.30 26.26
CA ASP A 595 -9.31 -10.44 25.25
C ASP A 595 -8.38 -9.31 24.76
N GLY A 596 -7.09 -9.44 25.05
CA GLY A 596 -6.05 -8.49 24.63
C GLY A 596 -5.70 -8.60 23.15
N ARG A 597 -5.22 -7.49 22.57
CA ARG A 597 -5.01 -7.36 21.11
C ARG A 597 -3.75 -6.58 20.75
N VAL A 598 -3.07 -7.03 19.71
CA VAL A 598 -1.90 -6.38 19.11
C VAL A 598 -2.21 -6.05 17.65
N PHE A 599 -2.00 -4.79 17.27
CA PHE A 599 -2.19 -4.31 15.91
C PHE A 599 -0.88 -3.72 15.37
N VAL A 600 -0.54 -4.02 14.11
CA VAL A 600 0.67 -3.52 13.43
C VAL A 600 0.29 -2.85 12.12
N CYS A 601 0.73 -1.61 11.89
CA CYS A 601 0.45 -0.86 10.67
C CYS A 601 1.67 -0.09 10.13
N GLY A 602 1.88 -0.16 8.81
CA GLY A 602 2.99 0.52 8.13
C GLY A 602 3.60 -0.33 7.02
N SER A 603 4.88 -0.12 6.71
CA SER A 603 5.57 -0.90 5.67
C SER A 603 5.69 -2.37 6.05
N GLY A 604 5.25 -3.29 5.19
CA GLY A 604 5.39 -4.73 5.47
C GLY A 604 6.85 -5.18 5.52
N LYS A 605 7.60 -4.77 4.50
CA LYS A 605 9.03 -5.06 4.35
C LYS A 605 9.86 -4.30 5.38
N GLY A 606 10.77 -4.99 6.06
CA GLY A 606 11.63 -4.44 7.11
C GLY A 606 10.90 -4.17 8.44
N MET A 607 9.84 -3.34 8.44
CA MET A 607 9.13 -3.01 9.69
C MET A 607 8.20 -4.13 10.13
N GLY A 608 7.24 -4.56 9.29
CA GLY A 608 6.33 -5.66 9.61
C GLY A 608 7.08 -6.97 9.93
N GLU A 609 7.99 -7.37 9.05
CA GLU A 609 8.88 -8.53 9.24
C GLU A 609 9.69 -8.44 10.54
N GLY A 610 10.26 -7.26 10.84
CA GLY A 610 11.07 -7.02 12.03
C GLY A 610 10.25 -7.06 13.32
N VAL A 611 9.04 -6.50 13.31
CA VAL A 611 8.10 -6.53 14.44
C VAL A 611 7.60 -7.94 14.69
N GLU A 612 7.24 -8.70 13.65
CA GLU A 612 6.82 -10.10 13.82
C GLU A 612 7.93 -10.96 14.45
N ALA A 613 9.18 -10.81 13.98
CA ALA A 613 10.32 -11.47 14.61
C ALA A 613 10.52 -11.04 16.09
N ALA A 614 10.33 -9.76 16.41
CA ALA A 614 10.39 -9.26 17.79
C ALA A 614 9.28 -9.83 18.69
N LEU A 615 8.06 -9.95 18.16
CA LEU A 615 6.92 -10.53 18.86
C LEU A 615 7.15 -12.03 19.16
N VAL A 616 7.75 -12.78 18.23
CA VAL A 616 8.18 -14.17 18.45
C VAL A 616 9.26 -14.24 19.54
N ASP A 617 10.28 -13.37 19.49
CA ASP A 617 11.33 -13.33 20.51
C ASP A 617 10.76 -13.03 21.91
N VAL A 618 9.73 -12.15 22.02
CA VAL A 618 9.01 -11.89 23.28
C VAL A 618 8.27 -13.12 23.79
N ALA A 619 7.55 -13.83 22.92
CA ALA A 619 6.82 -15.03 23.31
C ALA A 619 7.75 -16.17 23.77
N ILE A 620 8.93 -16.31 23.16
CA ILE A 620 9.99 -17.22 23.64
C ILE A 620 10.42 -16.83 25.06
N ALA A 621 10.82 -15.57 25.26
CA ALA A 621 11.43 -15.11 26.51
C ALA A 621 10.46 -14.97 27.70
N LYS A 622 9.18 -14.66 27.45
CA LYS A 622 8.18 -14.39 28.49
C LYS A 622 7.13 -15.51 28.64
N GLY A 623 6.87 -16.26 27.57
CA GLY A 623 6.00 -17.45 27.61
C GLY A 623 6.73 -18.76 27.94
N ASN A 624 8.06 -18.75 28.03
CA ASN A 624 8.89 -19.95 28.16
C ASN A 624 8.61 -20.98 27.05
N LEU A 625 8.37 -20.47 25.83
CA LEU A 625 8.10 -21.25 24.63
C LEU A 625 9.38 -21.46 23.82
N ASN A 626 9.48 -22.56 23.10
CA ASN A 626 10.48 -22.68 22.03
C ASN A 626 10.05 -21.85 20.78
N ARG A 627 10.93 -21.74 19.78
CA ARG A 627 10.65 -20.90 18.58
C ARG A 627 9.45 -21.38 17.77
N GLU A 628 9.30 -22.69 17.56
CA GLU A 628 8.19 -23.26 16.80
C GLU A 628 6.86 -23.07 17.55
N GLU A 629 6.87 -23.25 18.87
CA GLU A 629 5.73 -22.96 19.76
C GLU A 629 5.33 -21.47 19.76
N ALA A 630 6.32 -20.57 19.75
CA ALA A 630 6.09 -19.13 19.71
C ALA A 630 5.53 -18.67 18.34
N GLU A 631 6.02 -19.24 17.24
CA GLU A 631 5.48 -18.98 15.89
C GLU A 631 4.04 -19.51 15.77
N LEU A 632 3.77 -20.72 16.27
CA LEU A 632 2.41 -21.29 16.34
C LEU A 632 1.47 -20.48 17.25
N PHE A 633 1.96 -19.97 18.39
CA PHE A 633 1.21 -19.08 19.27
C PHE A 633 0.75 -17.83 18.51
N TRP A 634 1.65 -17.16 17.79
CA TRP A 634 1.28 -15.97 17.01
C TRP A 634 0.38 -16.29 15.82
N GLN A 635 0.52 -17.47 15.19
CA GLN A 635 -0.44 -17.94 14.19
C GLN A 635 -1.86 -18.09 14.79
N ASN A 636 -1.99 -18.78 15.94
CA ASN A 636 -3.26 -18.92 16.64
C ASN A 636 -3.87 -17.56 17.03
N LYS A 637 -3.03 -16.59 17.43
CA LYS A 637 -3.46 -15.20 17.71
C LYS A 637 -3.94 -14.47 16.45
N LYS A 638 -3.35 -14.72 15.26
CA LYS A 638 -3.87 -14.19 13.98
C LYS A 638 -5.23 -14.78 13.64
N GLU A 639 -5.38 -16.10 13.76
CA GLU A 639 -6.62 -16.82 13.46
C GLU A 639 -7.77 -16.39 14.40
N ALA A 640 -7.48 -16.18 15.69
CA ALA A 640 -8.41 -15.63 16.68
C ALA A 640 -8.70 -14.12 16.50
N GLY A 641 -8.01 -13.41 15.60
CA GLY A 641 -8.15 -11.96 15.43
C GLY A 641 -7.63 -11.13 16.61
N GLN A 642 -6.74 -11.71 17.42
CA GLN A 642 -6.05 -11.03 18.51
C GLN A 642 -4.73 -10.37 18.06
N TYR A 643 -4.10 -10.89 17.00
CA TYR A 643 -3.00 -10.25 16.29
C TYR A 643 -3.44 -9.88 14.88
N ILE A 644 -3.38 -8.60 14.52
CA ILE A 644 -3.71 -8.10 13.18
C ILE A 644 -2.57 -7.23 12.65
N ALA A 645 -2.00 -7.60 11.51
CA ALA A 645 -1.05 -6.77 10.78
C ALA A 645 -1.71 -6.25 9.50
N GLU A 646 -1.90 -4.94 9.39
CA GLU A 646 -2.29 -4.24 8.16
C GLU A 646 -1.05 -3.53 7.61
N THR A 647 -0.24 -4.27 6.85
CA THR A 647 0.99 -3.77 6.27
C THR A 647 0.87 -3.54 4.77
N TRP A 648 1.39 -2.41 4.32
CA TRP A 648 1.31 -1.91 2.95
C TRP A 648 2.68 -1.86 2.25
#